data_AF-C6E612-F1
#
_entry.id   AF-C6E612-F1
#
_cell.length_a   1.000
_cell.length_b   1.000
_cell.length_c   1.000
_cell.angle_alpha   90.00
_cell.angle_beta   90.00
_cell.angle_gamma   90.00
#
_symmetry.space_group_name_H-M   'P 1'
#
loop_
_entity.id
_entity.type
_entity.pdbx_description
1 polymer ?
#
loop_
_entity_poly.entity_id
_entity_poly.type
_entity_poly.pdbx_seq_one_letter_code
_entity_poly.pdbx_strand_id
1 'polypeptide(L)'
;MLFRYGGRCLFVLALLVLTLMQLTAGQAQAASQYSYDCTFCHQMPPLDSANAKKDPNTGAIPGNHQGHASAAVNSCAKCHGDASGYAMGHRNKTIELADGIGYSRKIAAGFVNQTSVPPNPMGTCSTAACHSNGKGVLKTTPAWGAAPFQAPGDCSQCHDVAPASGNHPTLGSKHAAYFGTGTGSCVKCHTDHTAQAKPFSHATSAGRAIEVTFADGGSFAANQCSNVSCHSNGQGSFTPPTWGATLDCAGCHGTATSDTLSGKHGKHVNNAGFLGTNYGCVECHSATVIDNSTIGNFGNHVNKTADVAGAHVGTPVAGSCSTSYCHSDGKGTQKSVTWTQTEVLTCKSCHGSDAAPAFASVAGEPNYVNAGPDQPRANSHQNHVVGAANCQNCHSSTTVDGLTIKAGTAHTDGTRTVAAGNGKSFVIAANSCSAVSCHDGGGIVAGVGAAKWGQSLGCAGCHGDAATLTTNAHAAHVSTKGYACDTCHAQTVTGSTNFANKALHGDAIVEVAGVKVTSFATDTKNCATSCHLSGAPKWNDTASGACGTCHNALSTTVNGLVSSNAHSAHFTATYGPGMNGAAATSCAGCHTPNTAASHADGTLNLAIGYNKIGTCSSCHKQNTNWTTGRVSCESCHSTAGGELSVIGALAAPDKTGAATAGHGKAGIDQSCSACHDANSAHINGVAGDNKRLLGALTGADNQECNYCHADAGKVAGAALNVKAHRLTGELGAKCSDCHNAHGTANSMMVNGTINGTEVSFTTVDSFANGARTGVCQVCHTTTQYFTKAGQPEATHVDSTANCLECHQHNPATGLAFVPNGGCDACHGYPPAPRQTISAVTFGVMGNWSTARFEDYSGGGGAHLVAAHIKKDAKPSEGWANCLPCHNGGNEAHARALPIRNHVDSVTVQIDPQYRFSDDPFLGYTSAQLVNGGVNKSGSCFNVSCHFKKTKPWSIER
;
A
#
# COMPACT_ATOMS: atom_id res chain seq x y z
N MET A 1 -1.44 -80.57 51.89
CA MET A 1 -2.35 -79.50 52.36
C MET A 1 -1.57 -78.19 52.21
N LEU A 2 -1.93 -77.30 51.27
CA LEU A 2 -3.02 -76.31 51.33
C LEU A 2 -2.63 -75.08 52.19
N PHE A 3 -2.72 -73.87 51.60
CA PHE A 3 -2.31 -72.51 52.05
C PHE A 3 -1.16 -71.90 51.21
N ARG A 4 -1.00 -70.57 51.04
CA ARG A 4 -1.86 -69.38 51.30
C ARG A 4 -1.40 -68.15 50.47
N TYR A 5 -2.29 -67.14 50.40
CA TYR A 5 -2.09 -65.69 50.15
C TYR A 5 -0.74 -65.12 49.65
N GLY A 6 -0.85 -64.29 48.59
CA GLY A 6 -0.83 -62.82 48.79
C GLY A 6 0.41 -62.04 48.37
N GLY A 7 0.19 -60.84 47.79
CA GLY A 7 1.22 -59.85 47.47
C GLY A 7 0.76 -58.86 46.40
N ARG A 8 1.10 -57.56 46.53
CA ARG A 8 0.80 -56.51 45.52
C ARG A 8 2.09 -55.74 45.19
N CYS A 9 2.27 -55.42 43.91
CA CYS A 9 3.18 -54.40 43.37
C CYS A 9 4.71 -54.65 43.44
N LEU A 10 5.43 -53.96 42.54
CA LEU A 10 6.89 -53.83 42.43
C LEU A 10 7.73 -55.11 42.17
N PHE A 11 7.55 -55.71 40.98
CA PHE A 11 8.69 -56.25 40.21
C PHE A 11 8.61 -55.91 38.71
N VAL A 12 8.27 -54.63 38.46
CA VAL A 12 8.32 -53.97 37.15
C VAL A 12 9.79 -53.77 36.73
N LEU A 13 10.02 -53.35 35.49
CA LEU A 13 11.26 -52.75 34.97
C LEU A 13 12.44 -53.69 34.64
N ALA A 14 12.64 -54.80 35.34
CA ALA A 14 13.87 -55.60 35.19
C ALA A 14 14.10 -56.26 33.82
N LEU A 15 13.05 -56.83 33.18
CA LEU A 15 13.22 -57.64 31.96
C LEU A 15 13.11 -56.86 30.64
N LEU A 16 12.87 -55.54 30.66
CA LEU A 16 12.69 -54.75 29.43
C LEU A 16 14.00 -54.45 28.66
N VAL A 17 15.14 -54.90 29.17
CA VAL A 17 16.48 -54.40 28.78
C VAL A 17 17.31 -55.41 27.97
N LEU A 18 17.05 -56.72 28.08
CA LEU A 18 18.05 -57.74 27.71
C LEU A 18 18.01 -58.26 26.24
N THR A 19 17.10 -57.79 25.38
CA THR A 19 16.84 -58.41 24.05
C THR A 19 16.82 -57.45 22.85
N LEU A 20 17.42 -56.26 22.96
CA LEU A 20 17.26 -55.16 21.98
C LEU A 20 18.39 -55.04 20.90
N MET A 21 18.77 -56.09 20.15
CA MET A 21 19.91 -56.00 19.17
C MET A 21 19.72 -56.78 17.82
N GLN A 22 19.39 -56.09 16.68
CA GLN A 22 19.24 -56.52 15.22
C GLN A 22 18.68 -55.36 14.30
N LEU A 23 18.55 -55.30 12.92
CA LEU A 23 19.11 -55.90 11.66
C LEU A 23 18.73 -55.03 10.37
N THR A 24 19.13 -55.39 9.11
CA THR A 24 19.01 -54.64 7.79
C THR A 24 19.08 -55.59 6.53
N ALA A 25 18.93 -55.28 5.19
CA ALA A 25 18.29 -54.27 4.27
C ALA A 25 18.37 -54.75 2.75
N GLY A 26 17.87 -54.03 1.70
CA GLY A 26 17.96 -54.44 0.24
C GLY A 26 17.44 -53.46 -0.88
N GLN A 27 17.62 -53.75 -2.21
CA GLN A 27 17.29 -52.91 -3.43
C GLN A 27 17.06 -53.69 -4.78
N ALA A 28 16.58 -53.05 -5.90
CA ALA A 28 16.35 -53.62 -7.27
C ALA A 28 16.21 -52.59 -8.47
N GLN A 29 16.18 -53.01 -9.77
CA GLN A 29 15.93 -52.20 -11.03
C GLN A 29 15.72 -53.04 -12.36
N ALA A 30 15.16 -52.46 -13.47
CA ALA A 30 14.98 -53.09 -14.83
C ALA A 30 14.59 -52.10 -16.01
N ALA A 31 14.69 -52.49 -17.31
CA ALA A 31 14.24 -51.73 -18.54
C ALA A 31 14.16 -52.57 -19.89
N SER A 32 13.51 -52.10 -20.98
CA SER A 32 13.45 -52.73 -22.36
C SER A 32 12.89 -51.84 -23.53
N GLN A 33 13.01 -52.25 -24.83
CA GLN A 33 12.48 -51.57 -26.07
C GLN A 33 12.45 -52.52 -27.34
N TYR A 34 11.69 -52.22 -28.43
CA TYR A 34 11.73 -52.92 -29.77
C TYR A 34 11.32 -52.09 -31.03
N SER A 35 11.06 -52.69 -32.22
CA SER A 35 11.02 -52.09 -33.60
C SER A 35 9.81 -52.45 -34.54
N TYR A 36 9.92 -52.33 -35.90
CA TYR A 36 8.81 -52.27 -36.92
C TYR A 36 9.13 -52.93 -38.33
N ASP A 37 8.22 -52.85 -39.35
CA ASP A 37 8.10 -53.66 -40.61
C ASP A 37 8.03 -52.87 -41.98
N CYS A 38 7.74 -53.52 -43.14
CA CYS A 38 7.62 -52.92 -44.49
C CYS A 38 6.95 -53.83 -45.59
N THR A 39 6.06 -53.30 -46.45
CA THR A 39 5.39 -53.98 -47.62
C THR A 39 5.03 -53.00 -48.78
N PHE A 40 4.66 -53.44 -50.02
CA PHE A 40 4.78 -52.51 -51.20
C PHE A 40 3.65 -52.24 -52.23
N CYS A 41 2.76 -53.15 -52.67
CA CYS A 41 1.92 -52.81 -53.86
C CYS A 41 0.52 -53.44 -54.11
N HIS A 42 0.22 -54.72 -53.80
CA HIS A 42 -1.08 -55.35 -54.19
C HIS A 42 -1.57 -56.55 -53.32
N GLN A 43 -0.83 -57.68 -53.22
CA GLN A 43 -1.15 -58.93 -52.47
C GLN A 43 -2.21 -59.93 -53.06
N MET A 44 -2.36 -61.10 -52.42
CA MET A 44 -3.04 -62.34 -52.87
C MET A 44 -3.66 -63.12 -51.67
N PRO A 45 -4.66 -64.03 -51.85
CA PRO A 45 -5.47 -64.26 -53.07
C PRO A 45 -6.18 -62.96 -53.46
N PRO A 46 -6.18 -62.56 -54.75
CA PRO A 46 -5.95 -61.18 -55.20
C PRO A 46 -6.64 -60.14 -54.30
N LEU A 47 -5.91 -59.62 -53.29
CA LEU A 47 -6.50 -59.38 -51.95
C LEU A 47 -7.88 -58.77 -52.05
N ASP A 48 -8.90 -59.51 -51.60
CA ASP A 48 -10.30 -59.08 -51.54
C ASP A 48 -10.36 -57.77 -50.72
N SER A 49 -10.30 -56.64 -51.44
CA SER A 49 -9.43 -55.54 -51.04
C SER A 49 -9.84 -54.78 -49.79
N ALA A 50 -8.82 -54.18 -49.18
CA ALA A 50 -8.96 -52.93 -48.44
C ALA A 50 -9.79 -51.92 -49.27
N ASN A 51 -11.09 -51.85 -48.97
CA ASN A 51 -12.10 -51.06 -49.67
C ASN A 51 -12.19 -51.25 -51.20
N ALA A 52 -11.70 -50.31 -52.02
CA ALA A 52 -12.21 -50.16 -53.40
C ALA A 52 -11.27 -49.56 -54.45
N LYS A 53 -10.29 -48.71 -54.10
CA LYS A 53 -9.32 -48.16 -55.07
C LYS A 53 -7.91 -48.13 -54.53
N LYS A 54 -6.95 -48.18 -55.45
CA LYS A 54 -5.51 -48.01 -55.22
C LYS A 54 -5.22 -46.85 -54.24
N ASP A 55 -4.71 -47.20 -53.06
CA ASP A 55 -4.04 -46.26 -52.16
C ASP A 55 -2.78 -45.69 -52.89
N PRO A 56 -2.52 -44.37 -52.78
CA PRO A 56 -1.32 -43.68 -53.28
C PRO A 56 0.03 -44.40 -53.08
N ASN A 57 0.10 -45.27 -52.07
CA ASN A 57 1.26 -46.03 -51.62
C ASN A 57 0.96 -47.55 -51.61
N THR A 58 -0.06 -48.02 -50.86
CA THR A 58 -0.21 -49.48 -50.54
C THR A 58 -0.88 -50.33 -51.63
N GLY A 59 -2.11 -50.02 -52.06
CA GLY A 59 -2.55 -50.18 -53.46
C GLY A 59 -3.46 -51.33 -53.93
N ALA A 60 -4.50 -51.77 -53.21
CA ALA A 60 -5.30 -53.00 -53.52
C ALA A 60 -6.59 -52.85 -54.41
N ILE A 61 -7.29 -53.97 -54.76
CA ILE A 61 -8.43 -54.13 -55.73
C ILE A 61 -9.49 -55.26 -55.40
N PRO A 62 -10.79 -55.22 -55.82
CA PRO A 62 -11.90 -56.01 -55.17
C PRO A 62 -12.28 -57.41 -55.74
N GLY A 63 -12.84 -58.31 -54.89
CA GLY A 63 -13.31 -59.68 -55.21
C GLY A 63 -14.33 -60.30 -54.20
N ASN A 64 -14.72 -61.58 -54.34
CA ASN A 64 -15.65 -62.30 -53.41
C ASN A 64 -15.73 -63.84 -53.63
N HIS A 65 -14.68 -64.60 -53.29
CA HIS A 65 -14.50 -65.97 -53.85
C HIS A 65 -14.60 -67.16 -52.88
N GLN A 66 -14.95 -66.95 -51.62
CA GLN A 66 -14.58 -67.89 -50.54
C GLN A 66 -15.78 -68.51 -49.78
N GLY A 67 -16.93 -67.83 -49.69
CA GLY A 67 -18.07 -68.28 -48.87
C GLY A 67 -18.74 -69.57 -49.35
N HIS A 68 -18.64 -69.86 -50.65
CA HIS A 68 -19.19 -71.06 -51.29
C HIS A 68 -18.10 -72.06 -51.72
N ALA A 69 -16.82 -71.68 -51.55
CA ALA A 69 -15.67 -72.31 -52.21
C ALA A 69 -14.42 -72.20 -51.33
N SER A 70 -13.81 -73.33 -50.99
CA SER A 70 -12.57 -73.36 -50.21
C SER A 70 -11.36 -72.94 -51.07
N ALA A 71 -10.18 -72.85 -50.46
CA ALA A 71 -8.91 -72.60 -51.17
C ALA A 71 -8.54 -73.68 -52.23
N ALA A 72 -9.37 -74.72 -52.41
CA ALA A 72 -9.25 -75.68 -53.50
C ALA A 72 -10.10 -75.25 -54.72
N VAL A 73 -9.43 -75.08 -55.85
CA VAL A 73 -9.99 -74.58 -57.14
C VAL A 73 -11.24 -75.37 -57.61
N ASN A 74 -11.34 -76.65 -57.27
CA ASN A 74 -12.49 -77.50 -57.65
C ASN A 74 -13.82 -77.06 -57.03
N SER A 75 -13.80 -76.26 -55.97
CA SER A 75 -15.01 -75.71 -55.36
C SER A 75 -15.57 -74.48 -56.12
N CYS A 76 -14.70 -73.78 -56.87
CA CYS A 76 -15.04 -72.61 -57.70
C CYS A 76 -15.72 -72.98 -59.04
N ALA A 77 -15.82 -74.27 -59.36
CA ALA A 77 -16.35 -74.76 -60.64
C ALA A 77 -17.89 -74.74 -60.72
N LYS A 78 -18.60 -74.49 -59.62
CA LYS A 78 -20.05 -74.24 -59.61
C LYS A 78 -20.39 -72.81 -60.15
N CYS A 79 -19.41 -72.06 -60.67
CA CYS A 79 -19.39 -70.61 -60.57
C CYS A 79 -18.84 -69.79 -61.79
N HIS A 80 -17.53 -69.89 -62.13
CA HIS A 80 -16.78 -68.68 -62.55
C HIS A 80 -16.18 -68.59 -63.99
N GLY A 81 -14.89 -68.91 -64.21
CA GLY A 81 -14.11 -68.49 -65.39
C GLY A 81 -12.58 -68.66 -65.25
N ASP A 82 -11.77 -67.87 -65.96
CA ASP A 82 -10.29 -67.97 -66.05
C ASP A 82 -9.58 -66.65 -65.64
N ALA A 83 -8.41 -66.71 -64.98
CA ALA A 83 -7.86 -65.59 -64.18
C ALA A 83 -6.34 -65.59 -63.82
N SER A 84 -5.46 -66.29 -64.54
CA SER A 84 -4.16 -66.73 -63.97
C SER A 84 -2.86 -65.90 -64.24
N GLY A 85 -2.90 -64.75 -64.95
CA GLY A 85 -1.68 -64.04 -65.41
C GLY A 85 -1.52 -62.56 -65.00
N TYR A 86 -0.39 -62.19 -64.37
CA TYR A 86 -0.13 -60.83 -63.87
C TYR A 86 0.77 -60.00 -64.80
N ALA A 87 0.16 -59.20 -65.70
CA ALA A 87 0.88 -58.30 -66.60
C ALA A 87 0.86 -56.83 -66.12
N MET A 88 1.90 -56.05 -66.44
CA MET A 88 1.92 -54.58 -66.23
C MET A 88 0.72 -53.86 -66.85
N GLY A 89 0.14 -54.48 -67.90
CA GLY A 89 -1.11 -54.04 -68.53
C GLY A 89 -2.31 -53.95 -67.59
N HIS A 90 -2.36 -54.61 -66.42
CA HIS A 90 -3.52 -54.55 -65.50
C HIS A 90 -3.82 -53.13 -64.98
N ARG A 91 -2.89 -52.19 -65.18
CA ARG A 91 -3.15 -50.73 -65.07
C ARG A 91 -4.12 -50.20 -66.17
N ASN A 92 -4.81 -51.08 -66.92
CA ASN A 92 -5.91 -50.80 -67.87
C ASN A 92 -7.35 -51.18 -67.40
N LYS A 93 -7.57 -52.36 -66.75
CA LYS A 93 -8.79 -52.99 -66.13
C LYS A 93 -9.79 -53.79 -67.02
N THR A 94 -10.22 -54.99 -66.56
CA THR A 94 -11.23 -55.94 -67.17
C THR A 94 -11.83 -56.95 -66.14
N ILE A 95 -13.06 -57.51 -66.31
CA ILE A 95 -13.75 -58.50 -65.42
C ILE A 95 -14.88 -59.35 -66.10
N GLU A 96 -15.16 -60.59 -65.64
CA GLU A 96 -16.06 -61.62 -66.27
C GLU A 96 -16.86 -62.53 -65.28
N LEU A 97 -18.00 -63.16 -65.70
CA LEU A 97 -18.80 -64.19 -64.93
C LEU A 97 -19.84 -65.01 -65.79
N ALA A 98 -20.57 -65.97 -65.18
CA ALA A 98 -21.47 -66.98 -65.82
C ALA A 98 -22.86 -67.17 -65.13
N ASP A 99 -23.70 -68.15 -65.58
CA ASP A 99 -25.19 -68.18 -65.39
C ASP A 99 -25.83 -69.59 -65.02
N GLY A 100 -27.14 -69.86 -65.30
CA GLY A 100 -27.95 -71.06 -64.93
C GLY A 100 -28.47 -71.05 -63.48
N ILE A 101 -27.64 -70.46 -62.64
CA ILE A 101 -27.94 -69.88 -61.32
C ILE A 101 -28.48 -68.43 -61.48
N GLY A 102 -28.14 -67.73 -62.58
CA GLY A 102 -28.61 -66.40 -63.00
C GLY A 102 -27.74 -65.19 -62.56
N TYR A 103 -27.12 -64.42 -63.48
CA TYR A 103 -26.15 -63.34 -63.14
C TYR A 103 -26.12 -62.03 -64.02
N SER A 104 -25.08 -61.15 -63.89
CA SER A 104 -25.22 -59.66 -63.99
C SER A 104 -24.15 -58.73 -64.72
N ARG A 105 -23.09 -58.20 -64.07
CA ARG A 105 -22.55 -56.80 -64.33
C ARG A 105 -21.01 -56.57 -64.46
N LYS A 106 -20.57 -55.43 -65.06
CA LYS A 106 -19.14 -54.97 -65.28
C LYS A 106 -18.97 -53.41 -65.36
N ILE A 107 -17.81 -52.81 -64.97
CA ILE A 107 -17.44 -51.35 -65.12
C ILE A 107 -15.88 -51.14 -65.16
N ALA A 108 -15.30 -50.04 -65.74
CA ALA A 108 -13.83 -49.91 -65.95
C ALA A 108 -13.10 -48.51 -66.12
N ALA A 109 -13.54 -47.33 -65.61
CA ALA A 109 -13.01 -45.97 -65.95
C ALA A 109 -11.50 -45.59 -65.65
N GLY A 110 -10.99 -44.43 -66.15
CA GLY A 110 -9.57 -43.94 -66.03
C GLY A 110 -9.38 -42.53 -65.41
N PHE A 111 -8.41 -42.35 -64.50
CA PHE A 111 -8.60 -41.43 -63.36
C PHE A 111 -7.36 -40.67 -62.80
N VAL A 112 -7.65 -39.48 -62.22
CA VAL A 112 -6.81 -38.49 -61.51
C VAL A 112 -5.90 -39.10 -60.41
N ASN A 113 -4.81 -38.39 -60.04
CA ASN A 113 -3.69 -38.95 -59.27
C ASN A 113 -3.95 -39.13 -57.74
N GLN A 114 -2.91 -38.99 -56.91
CA GLN A 114 -2.94 -39.19 -55.45
C GLN A 114 -3.95 -38.27 -54.71
N THR A 115 -4.60 -37.31 -55.39
CA THR A 115 -5.58 -36.38 -54.81
C THR A 115 -7.08 -36.56 -55.23
N SER A 116 -7.61 -37.75 -55.65
CA SER A 116 -9.10 -38.07 -55.81
C SER A 116 -9.50 -39.61 -55.98
N VAL A 117 -10.78 -40.00 -56.29
CA VAL A 117 -11.39 -41.40 -56.16
C VAL A 117 -12.33 -41.92 -57.35
N PRO A 118 -12.54 -43.26 -57.64
CA PRO A 118 -13.23 -43.89 -58.84
C PRO A 118 -14.41 -44.95 -58.56
N PRO A 119 -14.95 -45.78 -59.54
CA PRO A 119 -16.31 -46.44 -59.50
C PRO A 119 -16.46 -48.02 -59.32
N ASN A 120 -17.68 -48.55 -58.98
CA ASN A 120 -18.16 -50.00 -58.91
C ASN A 120 -19.76 -50.07 -58.94
N PRO A 121 -20.62 -51.15 -58.77
CA PRO A 121 -20.54 -52.62 -58.43
C PRO A 121 -21.51 -53.62 -59.22
N MET A 122 -22.09 -54.70 -58.60
CA MET A 122 -22.72 -55.92 -59.26
C MET A 122 -24.22 -56.33 -58.92
N GLY A 123 -24.65 -57.62 -58.88
CA GLY A 123 -26.09 -58.13 -58.90
C GLY A 123 -26.43 -59.54 -58.27
N THR A 124 -27.63 -60.14 -58.51
CA THR A 124 -28.38 -61.14 -57.64
C THR A 124 -29.10 -62.38 -58.31
N CYS A 125 -29.60 -63.41 -57.53
CA CYS A 125 -30.15 -64.74 -58.03
C CYS A 125 -31.61 -65.21 -57.61
N SER A 126 -31.89 -66.43 -57.02
CA SER A 126 -33.25 -67.13 -57.08
C SER A 126 -33.85 -67.97 -55.87
N THR A 127 -34.18 -69.29 -55.93
CA THR A 127 -35.17 -70.01 -55.01
C THR A 127 -35.01 -71.58 -54.83
N ALA A 128 -35.63 -72.24 -53.79
CA ALA A 128 -35.78 -73.74 -53.61
C ALA A 128 -36.72 -74.21 -52.43
N ALA A 129 -37.06 -75.52 -52.32
CA ALA A 129 -38.05 -76.05 -51.35
C ALA A 129 -37.56 -76.35 -49.91
N CYS A 130 -36.26 -76.47 -49.65
CA CYS A 130 -35.71 -76.76 -48.31
C CYS A 130 -35.71 -75.55 -47.34
N HIS A 131 -36.46 -74.50 -47.65
CA HIS A 131 -36.51 -73.23 -46.93
C HIS A 131 -37.98 -72.96 -46.55
N SER A 132 -38.43 -73.33 -45.35
CA SER A 132 -39.86 -73.28 -44.97
C SER A 132 -40.17 -73.05 -43.47
N ASN A 133 -41.35 -72.50 -43.15
CA ASN A 133 -41.55 -71.68 -41.95
C ASN A 133 -42.17 -72.32 -40.69
N GLY A 134 -42.32 -73.64 -40.59
CA GLY A 134 -42.86 -74.31 -39.37
C GLY A 134 -44.33 -74.01 -39.04
N LYS A 135 -45.00 -73.13 -39.79
CA LYS A 135 -46.46 -72.90 -39.80
C LYS A 135 -47.10 -73.26 -41.16
N GLY A 136 -46.32 -73.36 -42.24
CA GLY A 136 -46.74 -73.91 -43.55
C GLY A 136 -46.27 -73.20 -44.85
N VAL A 137 -45.17 -72.43 -44.90
CA VAL A 137 -44.83 -71.51 -46.04
C VAL A 137 -43.35 -71.59 -46.50
N LEU A 138 -43.03 -71.33 -47.80
CA LEU A 138 -41.68 -71.43 -48.47
C LEU A 138 -40.92 -70.07 -48.67
N LYS A 139 -39.62 -70.06 -49.07
CA LYS A 139 -38.70 -68.87 -49.16
C LYS A 139 -37.68 -68.81 -50.37
N THR A 140 -36.76 -67.82 -50.40
CA THR A 140 -35.95 -67.28 -51.55
C THR A 140 -34.41 -67.18 -51.27
N THR A 141 -33.51 -66.96 -52.25
CA THR A 141 -32.01 -67.11 -52.14
C THR A 141 -31.12 -66.00 -52.79
N PRO A 142 -29.80 -65.92 -52.50
CA PRO A 142 -28.93 -64.73 -52.78
C PRO A 142 -28.02 -64.73 -54.03
N ALA A 143 -27.21 -63.67 -54.17
CA ALA A 143 -26.26 -63.35 -55.25
C ALA A 143 -25.00 -64.23 -55.36
N TRP A 144 -24.41 -64.33 -56.57
CA TRP A 144 -23.14 -65.05 -56.73
C TRP A 144 -21.94 -64.38 -56.04
N GLY A 145 -21.08 -65.21 -55.43
CA GLY A 145 -19.90 -64.84 -54.64
C GLY A 145 -20.21 -64.62 -53.16
N ALA A 146 -21.48 -64.33 -52.83
CA ALA A 146 -21.91 -63.90 -51.50
C ALA A 146 -21.70 -64.95 -50.38
N ALA A 147 -22.00 -64.53 -49.15
CA ALA A 147 -21.87 -65.37 -47.96
C ALA A 147 -22.90 -66.53 -47.94
N PRO A 148 -22.53 -67.71 -47.38
CA PRO A 148 -23.43 -68.84 -47.21
C PRO A 148 -24.39 -68.63 -46.02
N PHE A 149 -25.48 -69.40 -45.99
CA PHE A 149 -26.42 -69.39 -44.85
C PHE A 149 -25.84 -70.04 -43.60
N GLN A 150 -26.10 -69.48 -42.41
CA GLN A 150 -25.49 -69.86 -41.13
C GLN A 150 -26.52 -69.92 -39.98
N ALA A 151 -26.25 -70.75 -38.96
CA ALA A 151 -26.95 -70.66 -37.68
C ALA A 151 -26.37 -69.48 -36.87
N PRO A 152 -27.19 -68.65 -36.19
CA PRO A 152 -28.66 -68.63 -36.17
C PRO A 152 -29.30 -67.72 -37.24
N GLY A 153 -28.51 -67.01 -38.06
CA GLY A 153 -28.99 -65.94 -38.95
C GLY A 153 -30.11 -66.37 -39.89
N ASP A 154 -29.98 -67.55 -40.50
CA ASP A 154 -30.92 -68.04 -41.52
C ASP A 154 -32.08 -68.88 -40.97
N CYS A 155 -32.29 -68.90 -39.65
CA CYS A 155 -33.54 -69.40 -39.06
C CYS A 155 -34.77 -68.66 -39.62
N SER A 156 -34.60 -67.41 -40.08
CA SER A 156 -35.63 -66.59 -40.75
C SER A 156 -35.94 -67.00 -42.20
N GLN A 157 -35.04 -67.76 -42.86
CA GLN A 157 -35.34 -68.51 -44.09
C GLN A 157 -36.25 -69.72 -43.81
N CYS A 158 -36.45 -70.02 -42.53
CA CYS A 158 -37.57 -70.81 -42.04
C CYS A 158 -38.62 -69.87 -41.44
N HIS A 159 -38.70 -69.76 -40.11
CA HIS A 159 -39.84 -69.18 -39.39
C HIS A 159 -39.62 -67.75 -38.88
N ASP A 160 -40.72 -67.06 -38.62
CA ASP A 160 -40.69 -65.75 -37.97
C ASP A 160 -40.37 -65.92 -36.48
N VAL A 161 -39.49 -65.07 -35.94
CA VAL A 161 -38.85 -65.27 -34.63
C VAL A 161 -39.79 -65.04 -33.44
N ALA A 162 -40.82 -64.20 -33.58
CA ALA A 162 -41.74 -63.83 -32.49
C ALA A 162 -43.22 -63.82 -32.95
N PRO A 163 -44.17 -64.36 -32.16
CA PRO A 163 -45.60 -64.20 -32.39
C PRO A 163 -46.09 -62.75 -32.20
N ALA A 164 -47.02 -62.31 -33.04
CA ALA A 164 -47.68 -61.00 -32.95
C ALA A 164 -48.77 -60.95 -31.85
N SER A 165 -48.41 -61.32 -30.62
CA SER A 165 -49.35 -61.45 -29.48
C SER A 165 -49.38 -60.25 -28.53
N GLY A 166 -48.79 -59.10 -28.92
CA GLY A 166 -48.59 -57.91 -28.06
C GLY A 166 -47.53 -58.08 -26.95
N ASN A 167 -47.40 -59.30 -26.41
CA ASN A 167 -46.57 -59.62 -25.25
C ASN A 167 -45.20 -60.24 -25.59
N HIS A 168 -44.77 -60.14 -26.85
CA HIS A 168 -43.39 -60.45 -27.24
C HIS A 168 -42.57 -59.17 -27.48
N PRO A 169 -41.23 -59.20 -27.35
CA PRO A 169 -40.36 -58.09 -27.71
C PRO A 169 -40.48 -57.69 -29.20
N THR A 170 -41.19 -56.60 -29.48
CA THR A 170 -41.40 -56.01 -30.81
C THR A 170 -40.80 -54.61 -30.88
N LEU A 171 -40.44 -54.14 -32.09
CA LEU A 171 -39.79 -52.83 -32.27
C LEU A 171 -40.64 -51.70 -31.67
N GLY A 172 -40.06 -50.95 -30.73
CA GLY A 172 -40.75 -49.89 -29.96
C GLY A 172 -41.25 -50.34 -28.57
N SER A 173 -41.29 -51.64 -28.26
CA SER A 173 -41.64 -52.13 -26.92
C SER A 173 -40.44 -52.05 -25.96
N LYS A 174 -40.69 -51.84 -24.66
CA LYS A 174 -39.61 -51.69 -23.66
C LYS A 174 -38.77 -52.97 -23.51
N HIS A 175 -39.39 -54.15 -23.50
CA HIS A 175 -38.65 -55.42 -23.49
C HIS A 175 -37.83 -55.67 -24.76
N ALA A 176 -38.20 -55.09 -25.91
CA ALA A 176 -37.34 -55.08 -27.09
C ALA A 176 -36.12 -54.17 -26.95
N ALA A 177 -36.20 -53.09 -26.17
CA ALA A 177 -35.04 -52.25 -25.85
C ALA A 177 -34.09 -52.95 -24.84
N TYR A 178 -34.61 -53.68 -23.85
CA TYR A 178 -33.78 -54.38 -22.85
C TYR A 178 -33.15 -55.68 -23.36
N PHE A 179 -33.92 -56.50 -24.09
CA PHE A 179 -33.51 -57.86 -24.46
C PHE A 179 -33.33 -58.06 -25.98
N GLY A 180 -33.71 -57.07 -26.80
CA GLY A 180 -33.73 -57.17 -28.26
C GLY A 180 -35.05 -57.71 -28.83
N THR A 181 -35.20 -57.65 -30.15
CA THR A 181 -36.29 -58.32 -30.91
C THR A 181 -35.89 -59.67 -31.49
N GLY A 182 -34.61 -60.04 -31.41
CA GLY A 182 -34.09 -61.32 -31.91
C GLY A 182 -34.27 -62.49 -30.93
N THR A 183 -33.94 -63.70 -31.38
CA THR A 183 -34.10 -64.97 -30.61
C THR A 183 -33.50 -64.92 -29.20
N GLY A 184 -32.42 -64.19 -28.99
CA GLY A 184 -31.78 -63.99 -27.68
C GLY A 184 -32.63 -63.23 -26.64
N SER A 185 -33.73 -62.60 -27.05
CA SER A 185 -34.71 -62.00 -26.14
C SER A 185 -35.72 -63.02 -25.63
N CYS A 186 -36.12 -63.96 -26.49
CA CYS A 186 -37.00 -65.07 -26.15
C CYS A 186 -36.42 -65.85 -24.97
N VAL A 187 -35.10 -66.11 -24.97
CA VAL A 187 -34.43 -66.92 -23.93
C VAL A 187 -34.26 -66.22 -22.58
N LYS A 188 -34.81 -65.01 -22.42
CA LYS A 188 -34.95 -64.32 -21.12
C LYS A 188 -36.28 -64.64 -20.42
N CYS A 189 -37.24 -65.21 -21.15
CA CYS A 189 -38.53 -65.67 -20.65
C CYS A 189 -38.81 -67.15 -21.01
N HIS A 190 -38.08 -67.72 -21.96
CA HIS A 190 -38.28 -69.06 -22.53
C HIS A 190 -36.95 -69.84 -22.57
N THR A 191 -36.97 -71.10 -23.03
CA THR A 191 -35.77 -71.94 -23.14
C THR A 191 -34.98 -71.68 -24.45
N ASP A 192 -33.65 -71.78 -24.41
CA ASP A 192 -32.80 -71.69 -25.60
C ASP A 192 -32.70 -73.03 -26.36
N HIS A 193 -32.93 -72.97 -27.67
CA HIS A 193 -32.74 -74.09 -28.61
C HIS A 193 -31.50 -73.94 -29.49
N THR A 194 -30.84 -72.77 -29.50
CA THR A 194 -29.65 -72.49 -30.31
C THR A 194 -28.34 -72.93 -29.64
N ALA A 195 -28.25 -72.85 -28.30
CA ALA A 195 -27.14 -73.43 -27.52
C ALA A 195 -27.10 -74.98 -27.50
N GLN A 196 -28.05 -75.65 -28.16
CA GLN A 196 -28.06 -77.10 -28.30
C GLN A 196 -27.05 -77.53 -29.39
N ALA A 197 -26.36 -78.66 -29.19
CA ALA A 197 -25.21 -79.08 -30.01
C ALA A 197 -25.48 -79.30 -31.52
N LYS A 198 -26.73 -79.18 -31.98
CA LYS A 198 -27.13 -79.12 -33.39
C LYS A 198 -28.23 -78.04 -33.54
N PRO A 199 -27.90 -76.76 -33.75
CA PRO A 199 -28.86 -75.66 -33.59
C PRO A 199 -30.15 -75.80 -34.41
N PHE A 200 -30.08 -76.31 -35.65
CA PHE A 200 -31.24 -76.54 -36.50
C PHE A 200 -32.06 -77.82 -36.18
N SER A 201 -31.71 -78.61 -35.13
CA SER A 201 -32.46 -79.84 -34.81
C SER A 201 -33.82 -79.57 -34.17
N HIS A 202 -34.03 -78.43 -33.51
CA HIS A 202 -35.32 -78.10 -32.88
C HIS A 202 -36.46 -77.93 -33.91
N ALA A 203 -36.13 -77.75 -35.20
CA ALA A 203 -37.08 -77.68 -36.30
C ALA A 203 -37.93 -78.95 -36.49
N THR A 204 -37.58 -80.07 -35.83
CA THR A 204 -38.39 -81.30 -35.82
C THR A 204 -39.56 -81.27 -34.83
N SER A 205 -39.69 -80.25 -33.99
CA SER A 205 -40.57 -80.25 -32.80
C SER A 205 -41.76 -79.27 -32.86
N ALA A 206 -42.14 -78.79 -34.05
CA ALA A 206 -43.16 -77.75 -34.21
C ALA A 206 -44.56 -78.20 -33.76
N GLY A 207 -45.25 -77.38 -32.94
CA GLY A 207 -46.71 -77.52 -32.70
C GLY A 207 -47.24 -77.39 -31.27
N ARG A 208 -46.45 -76.99 -30.25
CA ARG A 208 -46.92 -76.84 -28.85
C ARG A 208 -46.87 -75.39 -28.34
N ALA A 209 -47.57 -75.12 -27.24
CA ALA A 209 -47.54 -73.83 -26.52
C ALA A 209 -46.21 -73.63 -25.77
N ILE A 210 -45.88 -72.39 -25.44
CA ILE A 210 -44.56 -71.96 -24.93
C ILE A 210 -44.71 -71.43 -23.50
N GLU A 211 -43.85 -71.89 -22.58
CA GLU A 211 -43.83 -71.56 -21.15
C GLU A 211 -43.04 -70.28 -20.84
N VAL A 212 -43.41 -69.55 -19.77
CA VAL A 212 -42.70 -68.34 -19.29
C VAL A 212 -42.02 -68.60 -17.95
N THR A 213 -40.72 -68.33 -17.87
CA THR A 213 -39.86 -68.54 -16.69
C THR A 213 -38.93 -67.34 -16.45
N PHE A 214 -38.52 -67.09 -15.20
CA PHE A 214 -37.62 -65.98 -14.82
C PHE A 214 -36.48 -66.48 -13.94
N ALA A 215 -35.24 -66.11 -14.26
CA ALA A 215 -34.04 -66.62 -13.58
C ALA A 215 -33.83 -66.07 -12.16
N ASP A 216 -34.10 -64.79 -11.94
CA ASP A 216 -33.93 -64.09 -10.65
C ASP A 216 -35.18 -64.17 -9.74
N GLY A 217 -36.20 -64.95 -10.14
CA GLY A 217 -37.51 -64.99 -9.48
C GLY A 217 -38.47 -63.89 -9.93
N GLY A 218 -39.63 -63.82 -9.27
CA GLY A 218 -40.78 -63.00 -9.66
C GLY A 218 -41.86 -63.80 -10.40
N SER A 219 -42.94 -63.14 -10.80
CA SER A 219 -44.06 -63.79 -11.52
C SER A 219 -44.74 -62.89 -12.55
N PHE A 220 -45.37 -63.51 -13.55
CA PHE A 220 -46.20 -62.85 -14.56
C PHE A 220 -47.58 -63.52 -14.62
N ALA A 221 -48.63 -62.76 -14.34
CA ALA A 221 -50.02 -63.22 -14.37
C ALA A 221 -50.94 -62.03 -14.70
N ALA A 222 -52.06 -62.30 -15.39
CA ALA A 222 -53.07 -61.28 -15.73
C ALA A 222 -52.48 -59.96 -16.28
N ASN A 223 -51.46 -60.08 -17.14
CA ASN A 223 -50.76 -58.96 -17.78
C ASN A 223 -50.04 -57.98 -16.80
N GLN A 224 -49.62 -58.46 -15.63
CA GLN A 224 -48.85 -57.71 -14.62
C GLN A 224 -47.61 -58.50 -14.16
N CYS A 225 -46.57 -57.78 -13.75
CA CYS A 225 -45.30 -58.34 -13.24
C CYS A 225 -45.12 -58.03 -11.75
N SER A 226 -44.71 -59.02 -10.96
CA SER A 226 -44.52 -58.88 -9.50
C SER A 226 -43.17 -59.38 -9.02
N ASN A 227 -42.56 -58.66 -8.06
CA ASN A 227 -41.29 -58.96 -7.40
C ASN A 227 -40.09 -59.15 -8.36
N VAL A 228 -40.10 -58.49 -9.52
CA VAL A 228 -39.02 -58.54 -10.53
C VAL A 228 -37.99 -57.43 -10.25
N SER A 229 -36.70 -57.78 -10.18
CA SER A 229 -35.62 -56.81 -9.86
C SER A 229 -35.57 -55.58 -10.79
N CYS A 230 -35.95 -55.74 -12.06
CA CYS A 230 -36.01 -54.66 -13.08
C CYS A 230 -37.19 -53.69 -12.89
N HIS A 231 -38.05 -53.92 -11.90
CA HIS A 231 -39.21 -53.08 -11.54
C HIS A 231 -39.12 -52.64 -10.07
N SER A 232 -37.89 -52.40 -9.61
CA SER A 232 -37.58 -51.90 -8.27
C SER A 232 -36.97 -50.50 -8.32
N ASN A 233 -36.97 -49.81 -7.18
CA ASN A 233 -36.29 -48.52 -7.02
C ASN A 233 -34.76 -48.65 -6.82
N GLY A 234 -34.18 -49.84 -7.06
CA GLY A 234 -32.78 -50.14 -6.75
C GLY A 234 -32.46 -50.30 -5.25
N GLN A 235 -33.44 -50.07 -4.36
CA GLN A 235 -33.28 -50.17 -2.90
C GLN A 235 -34.16 -51.28 -2.28
N GLY A 236 -34.78 -52.13 -3.09
CA GLY A 236 -35.65 -53.22 -2.64
C GLY A 236 -37.13 -52.87 -2.46
N SER A 237 -37.55 -51.65 -2.82
CA SER A 237 -38.98 -51.34 -3.02
C SER A 237 -39.37 -51.66 -4.46
N PHE A 238 -40.54 -52.26 -4.69
CA PHE A 238 -41.03 -52.68 -6.00
C PHE A 238 -42.34 -51.97 -6.35
N THR A 239 -42.41 -51.40 -7.56
CA THR A 239 -43.65 -50.82 -8.11
C THR A 239 -44.19 -51.79 -9.16
N PRO A 240 -45.29 -52.53 -8.93
CA PRO A 240 -45.80 -53.50 -9.89
C PRO A 240 -46.27 -52.81 -11.19
N PRO A 241 -45.67 -53.08 -12.36
CA PRO A 241 -46.08 -52.47 -13.60
C PRO A 241 -47.02 -53.38 -14.40
N THR A 242 -48.02 -52.76 -15.03
CA THR A 242 -48.86 -53.41 -16.04
C THR A 242 -48.06 -53.56 -17.34
N TRP A 243 -48.07 -54.75 -17.92
CA TRP A 243 -47.37 -55.01 -19.18
C TRP A 243 -47.96 -54.18 -20.33
N GLY A 244 -47.11 -53.45 -21.04
CA GLY A 244 -47.52 -52.51 -22.10
C GLY A 244 -47.84 -51.09 -21.62
N ALA A 245 -47.81 -50.82 -20.30
CA ALA A 245 -47.85 -49.46 -19.79
C ALA A 245 -46.55 -48.69 -20.13
N THR A 246 -46.64 -47.36 -20.19
CA THR A 246 -45.46 -46.50 -20.24
C THR A 246 -44.94 -46.28 -18.82
N LEU A 247 -43.63 -46.42 -18.65
CA LEU A 247 -42.92 -46.19 -17.39
C LEU A 247 -41.75 -45.24 -17.67
N ASP A 248 -41.66 -44.20 -16.86
CA ASP A 248 -40.57 -43.22 -16.83
C ASP A 248 -39.66 -43.48 -15.62
N CYS A 249 -38.73 -42.57 -15.33
CA CYS A 249 -37.89 -42.67 -14.12
C CYS A 249 -38.75 -42.66 -12.85
N ALA A 250 -39.75 -41.76 -12.77
CA ALA A 250 -40.58 -41.51 -11.59
C ALA A 250 -41.34 -42.76 -11.12
N GLY A 251 -41.78 -43.60 -12.06
CA GLY A 251 -42.47 -44.86 -11.78
C GLY A 251 -41.62 -45.93 -11.06
N CYS A 252 -40.29 -45.84 -11.12
CA CYS A 252 -39.39 -46.75 -10.41
C CYS A 252 -38.63 -46.06 -9.26
N HIS A 253 -38.07 -44.87 -9.47
CA HIS A 253 -37.29 -44.12 -8.49
C HIS A 253 -37.57 -42.61 -8.58
N GLY A 254 -37.09 -41.81 -7.64
CA GLY A 254 -37.30 -40.37 -7.68
C GLY A 254 -36.76 -39.70 -8.97
N THR A 255 -37.31 -38.53 -9.30
CA THR A 255 -36.79 -37.64 -10.34
C THR A 255 -35.80 -36.64 -9.73
N ALA A 256 -35.15 -35.84 -10.58
CA ALA A 256 -34.31 -34.73 -10.12
C ALA A 256 -35.04 -33.72 -9.22
N THR A 257 -36.37 -33.67 -9.20
CA THR A 257 -37.16 -32.68 -8.46
C THR A 257 -37.95 -33.23 -7.28
N SER A 258 -37.97 -34.55 -7.04
CA SER A 258 -38.97 -35.18 -6.15
C SER A 258 -38.54 -35.47 -4.72
N ASP A 259 -37.28 -35.21 -4.34
CA ASP A 259 -36.65 -35.54 -3.04
C ASP A 259 -36.76 -37.02 -2.55
N THR A 260 -37.44 -37.88 -3.28
CA THR A 260 -37.51 -39.34 -3.07
C THR A 260 -36.27 -40.11 -3.58
N LEU A 261 -35.19 -39.39 -3.91
CA LEU A 261 -33.89 -39.96 -4.26
C LEU A 261 -32.99 -40.10 -3.03
N SER A 262 -32.16 -41.15 -3.03
CA SER A 262 -31.37 -41.54 -1.86
C SER A 262 -30.17 -40.63 -1.54
N GLY A 263 -29.75 -40.58 -0.28
CA GLY A 263 -28.47 -39.97 0.13
C GLY A 263 -28.39 -38.46 -0.10
N LYS A 264 -27.61 -38.03 -1.11
CA LYS A 264 -27.28 -36.61 -1.36
C LYS A 264 -27.74 -36.10 -2.73
N HIS A 265 -28.62 -36.81 -3.44
CA HIS A 265 -29.12 -36.36 -4.76
C HIS A 265 -29.64 -34.91 -4.72
N GLY A 266 -30.51 -34.56 -3.78
CA GLY A 266 -31.05 -33.19 -3.63
C GLY A 266 -30.01 -32.09 -3.36
N LYS A 267 -28.74 -32.41 -3.08
CA LYS A 267 -27.63 -31.44 -3.01
C LYS A 267 -26.92 -31.19 -4.34
N HIS A 268 -27.21 -32.01 -5.36
CA HIS A 268 -26.58 -31.95 -6.68
C HIS A 268 -27.57 -31.63 -7.80
N VAL A 269 -28.77 -32.23 -7.78
CA VAL A 269 -29.72 -32.14 -8.91
C VAL A 269 -30.80 -31.06 -8.77
N ASN A 270 -31.06 -30.56 -7.54
CA ASN A 270 -32.02 -29.50 -7.26
C ASN A 270 -31.49 -28.51 -6.21
N ASN A 271 -30.37 -27.85 -6.51
CA ASN A 271 -29.62 -27.03 -5.56
C ASN A 271 -28.97 -25.78 -6.20
N ALA A 272 -29.62 -25.17 -7.20
CA ALA A 272 -29.10 -24.00 -7.93
C ALA A 272 -28.73 -22.79 -7.03
N GLY A 273 -29.33 -22.65 -5.85
CA GLY A 273 -28.94 -21.62 -4.85
C GLY A 273 -27.60 -21.87 -4.14
N PHE A 274 -26.98 -23.03 -4.39
CA PHE A 274 -25.64 -23.40 -3.89
C PHE A 274 -24.67 -23.77 -5.02
N LEU A 275 -25.17 -24.24 -6.16
CA LEU A 275 -24.34 -24.65 -7.31
C LEU A 275 -24.36 -23.66 -8.48
N GLY A 276 -25.20 -22.61 -8.41
CA GLY A 276 -25.49 -21.72 -9.54
C GLY A 276 -26.45 -22.34 -10.56
N THR A 277 -26.32 -23.65 -10.83
CA THR A 277 -27.19 -24.42 -11.74
C THR A 277 -27.75 -25.68 -11.08
N ASN A 278 -28.77 -26.29 -11.70
CA ASN A 278 -29.25 -27.63 -11.35
C ASN A 278 -28.62 -28.64 -12.33
N TYR A 279 -27.95 -29.67 -11.82
CA TYR A 279 -27.39 -30.73 -12.66
C TYR A 279 -28.42 -31.81 -12.96
N GLY A 280 -28.47 -32.22 -14.22
CA GLY A 280 -29.30 -33.34 -14.66
C GLY A 280 -28.65 -34.70 -14.38
N CYS A 281 -29.45 -35.77 -14.39
CA CYS A 281 -29.01 -37.14 -14.17
C CYS A 281 -27.82 -37.56 -15.05
N VAL A 282 -27.73 -37.02 -16.29
CA VAL A 282 -26.65 -37.32 -17.24
C VAL A 282 -25.26 -36.89 -16.75
N GLU A 283 -25.16 -35.85 -15.91
CA GLU A 283 -23.86 -35.41 -15.40
C GLU A 283 -23.22 -36.42 -14.44
N CYS A 284 -24.05 -37.11 -13.65
CA CYS A 284 -23.58 -38.14 -12.72
C CYS A 284 -23.58 -39.53 -13.34
N HIS A 285 -24.49 -39.82 -14.28
CA HIS A 285 -24.77 -41.16 -14.78
C HIS A 285 -24.55 -41.31 -16.29
N SER A 286 -23.60 -40.56 -16.88
CA SER A 286 -23.32 -40.59 -18.34
C SER A 286 -22.93 -41.98 -18.88
N ALA A 287 -22.44 -42.88 -18.01
CA ALA A 287 -22.19 -44.28 -18.35
C ALA A 287 -23.48 -45.13 -18.52
N THR A 288 -24.63 -44.58 -18.15
CA THR A 288 -25.94 -45.27 -18.03
C THR A 288 -27.04 -44.55 -18.79
N VAL A 289 -27.08 -43.21 -18.77
CA VAL A 289 -28.09 -42.37 -19.45
C VAL A 289 -27.43 -41.44 -20.46
N ILE A 290 -28.11 -41.15 -21.58
CA ILE A 290 -27.65 -40.19 -22.60
C ILE A 290 -28.26 -38.79 -22.42
N ASP A 291 -29.35 -38.69 -21.67
CA ASP A 291 -29.97 -37.45 -21.23
C ASP A 291 -30.63 -37.67 -19.85
N ASN A 292 -31.37 -36.68 -19.34
CA ASN A 292 -31.94 -36.72 -17.99
C ASN A 292 -33.18 -37.63 -17.83
N SER A 293 -33.62 -38.25 -18.92
CA SER A 293 -34.82 -39.09 -19.05
C SER A 293 -34.60 -40.38 -19.84
N THR A 294 -33.56 -40.45 -20.68
CA THR A 294 -33.28 -41.59 -21.57
C THR A 294 -32.07 -42.39 -21.13
N ILE A 295 -32.30 -43.63 -20.71
CA ILE A 295 -31.26 -44.64 -20.48
C ILE A 295 -30.60 -44.99 -21.82
N GLY A 296 -29.27 -44.83 -21.91
CA GLY A 296 -28.48 -45.12 -23.09
C GLY A 296 -27.70 -46.45 -23.00
N ASN A 297 -27.36 -46.88 -21.79
CA ASN A 297 -26.77 -48.18 -21.51
C ASN A 297 -27.62 -48.91 -20.46
N PHE A 298 -28.53 -49.74 -20.95
CA PHE A 298 -29.42 -50.55 -20.11
C PHE A 298 -28.69 -51.58 -19.25
N GLY A 299 -27.52 -52.07 -19.68
CA GLY A 299 -26.71 -53.01 -18.90
C GLY A 299 -26.25 -52.38 -17.58
N ASN A 300 -25.77 -51.14 -17.63
CA ASN A 300 -25.37 -50.36 -16.47
C ASN A 300 -26.56 -49.91 -15.61
N HIS A 301 -27.78 -49.84 -16.15
CA HIS A 301 -28.97 -49.52 -15.37
C HIS A 301 -29.47 -50.68 -14.50
N VAL A 302 -29.20 -51.93 -14.90
CA VAL A 302 -29.77 -53.15 -14.24
C VAL A 302 -28.72 -54.07 -13.60
N ASN A 303 -27.43 -53.70 -13.62
CA ASN A 303 -26.32 -54.45 -13.02
C ASN A 303 -26.33 -54.50 -11.47
N LYS A 304 -27.28 -53.79 -10.83
CA LYS A 304 -27.44 -53.66 -9.38
C LYS A 304 -26.35 -52.81 -8.70
N THR A 305 -25.59 -52.01 -9.46
CA THR A 305 -24.69 -50.96 -8.96
C THR A 305 -25.11 -49.56 -9.43
N ALA A 306 -24.91 -48.55 -8.58
CA ALA A 306 -25.17 -47.16 -8.95
C ALA A 306 -23.95 -46.60 -9.69
N ASP A 307 -23.86 -46.86 -10.99
CA ASP A 307 -22.73 -46.43 -11.82
C ASP A 307 -22.69 -44.89 -11.93
N VAL A 308 -21.60 -44.29 -11.44
CA VAL A 308 -21.37 -42.84 -11.46
C VAL A 308 -20.12 -42.52 -12.28
N ALA A 309 -20.31 -41.76 -13.36
CA ALA A 309 -19.27 -41.25 -14.23
C ALA A 309 -19.77 -40.01 -14.99
N GLY A 310 -18.91 -39.00 -15.14
CA GLY A 310 -19.18 -37.79 -15.92
C GLY A 310 -18.05 -36.77 -15.80
N ALA A 311 -18.08 -35.73 -16.63
CA ALA A 311 -16.97 -34.78 -16.74
C ALA A 311 -16.73 -33.98 -15.45
N HIS A 312 -17.80 -33.57 -14.76
CA HIS A 312 -17.68 -32.80 -13.52
C HIS A 312 -17.49 -33.66 -12.27
N VAL A 313 -17.95 -34.91 -12.28
CA VAL A 313 -17.85 -35.86 -11.14
C VAL A 313 -16.56 -36.69 -11.17
N GLY A 314 -15.99 -36.93 -12.35
CA GLY A 314 -14.80 -37.76 -12.51
C GLY A 314 -15.11 -39.25 -12.38
N THR A 315 -14.24 -39.98 -11.67
CA THR A 315 -14.39 -41.40 -11.35
C THR A 315 -14.31 -41.57 -9.82
N PRO A 316 -15.45 -41.74 -9.12
CA PRO A 316 -15.46 -41.97 -7.68
C PRO A 316 -14.82 -43.31 -7.30
N VAL A 317 -14.06 -43.33 -6.20
CA VAL A 317 -13.45 -44.55 -5.67
C VAL A 317 -14.09 -44.87 -4.32
N ALA A 318 -14.74 -46.03 -4.21
CA ALA A 318 -15.42 -46.49 -2.99
C ALA A 318 -16.38 -45.46 -2.36
N GLY A 319 -17.07 -44.65 -3.18
CA GLY A 319 -17.99 -43.60 -2.71
C GLY A 319 -17.33 -42.28 -2.29
N SER A 320 -16.01 -42.14 -2.50
CA SER A 320 -15.28 -40.87 -2.39
C SER A 320 -15.15 -40.20 -3.77
N CYS A 321 -15.47 -38.90 -3.85
CA CYS A 321 -15.50 -38.12 -5.10
C CYS A 321 -14.18 -37.35 -5.34
N SER A 322 -13.05 -38.00 -5.05
CA SER A 322 -11.71 -37.39 -4.99
C SER A 322 -11.12 -36.90 -6.33
N THR A 323 -11.79 -37.14 -7.46
CA THR A 323 -11.38 -36.72 -8.81
C THR A 323 -12.30 -35.66 -9.43
N SER A 324 -13.37 -35.24 -8.73
CA SER A 324 -14.35 -34.26 -9.22
C SER A 324 -13.78 -32.84 -9.29
N TYR A 325 -14.14 -32.08 -10.33
CA TYR A 325 -13.88 -30.64 -10.38
C TYR A 325 -14.79 -29.85 -9.42
N CYS A 326 -16.05 -30.25 -9.27
CA CYS A 326 -16.99 -29.60 -8.35
C CYS A 326 -16.58 -29.73 -6.87
N HIS A 327 -15.79 -30.75 -6.53
CA HIS A 327 -15.16 -30.89 -5.22
C HIS A 327 -13.67 -30.50 -5.28
N SER A 328 -13.38 -29.30 -5.78
CA SER A 328 -12.03 -28.72 -5.80
C SER A 328 -12.01 -27.31 -5.21
N ASP A 329 -10.82 -26.71 -5.16
CA ASP A 329 -10.62 -25.29 -4.86
C ASP A 329 -11.09 -24.32 -5.99
N GLY A 330 -11.67 -24.84 -7.08
CA GLY A 330 -12.01 -24.08 -8.28
C GLY A 330 -10.81 -23.75 -9.18
N LYS A 331 -9.66 -24.39 -8.93
CA LYS A 331 -8.38 -24.19 -9.65
C LYS A 331 -7.68 -25.51 -9.99
N GLY A 332 -8.28 -26.64 -9.66
CA GLY A 332 -7.81 -27.99 -9.98
C GLY A 332 -7.26 -28.78 -8.79
N THR A 333 -7.24 -28.23 -7.57
CA THR A 333 -6.86 -28.97 -6.36
C THR A 333 -8.08 -29.67 -5.77
N GLN A 334 -8.24 -30.97 -6.02
CA GLN A 334 -9.39 -31.74 -5.53
C GLN A 334 -9.39 -31.87 -4.00
N LYS A 335 -10.60 -32.02 -3.44
CA LYS A 335 -10.88 -32.27 -2.02
C LYS A 335 -11.62 -33.60 -1.91
N SER A 336 -11.14 -34.47 -1.03
CA SER A 336 -11.82 -35.75 -0.77
C SER A 336 -13.09 -35.52 0.05
N VAL A 337 -14.24 -35.76 -0.57
CA VAL A 337 -15.57 -35.79 0.06
C VAL A 337 -16.23 -37.15 -0.19
N THR A 338 -17.14 -37.56 0.68
CA THR A 338 -17.88 -38.83 0.53
C THR A 338 -19.37 -38.60 0.36
N TRP A 339 -20.05 -39.50 -0.37
CA TRP A 339 -21.51 -39.43 -0.57
C TRP A 339 -22.33 -39.48 0.74
N THR A 340 -21.73 -39.96 1.83
CA THR A 340 -22.36 -40.05 3.17
C THR A 340 -22.07 -38.85 4.08
N GLN A 341 -21.22 -37.89 3.67
CA GLN A 341 -20.72 -36.82 4.54
C GLN A 341 -21.84 -35.93 5.10
N THR A 342 -21.79 -35.65 6.41
CA THR A 342 -22.78 -34.86 7.15
C THR A 342 -22.55 -33.35 7.09
N GLU A 343 -21.28 -32.94 6.96
CA GLU A 343 -20.86 -31.55 7.12
C GLU A 343 -21.44 -30.60 6.07
N VAL A 344 -21.76 -29.38 6.51
CA VAL A 344 -22.25 -28.32 5.63
C VAL A 344 -21.08 -27.68 4.88
N LEU A 345 -21.11 -27.75 3.56
CA LEU A 345 -20.14 -27.05 2.71
C LEU A 345 -20.47 -25.55 2.66
N THR A 346 -19.42 -24.74 2.67
CA THR A 346 -19.44 -23.28 2.54
C THR A 346 -18.42 -22.85 1.48
N CYS A 347 -18.40 -21.58 1.09
CA CYS A 347 -17.39 -21.01 0.18
C CYS A 347 -15.95 -21.38 0.60
N LYS A 348 -15.67 -21.40 1.91
CA LYS A 348 -14.38 -21.77 2.54
C LYS A 348 -14.11 -23.28 2.65
N SER A 349 -15.12 -24.11 2.49
CA SER A 349 -14.94 -25.57 2.45
C SER A 349 -14.31 -26.02 1.12
N CYS A 350 -14.55 -25.26 0.04
CA CYS A 350 -13.97 -25.50 -1.28
C CYS A 350 -12.79 -24.54 -1.55
N HIS A 351 -13.05 -23.24 -1.63
CA HIS A 351 -12.06 -22.21 -1.96
C HIS A 351 -11.25 -21.77 -0.72
N GLY A 352 -10.18 -20.99 -0.92
CA GLY A 352 -9.34 -20.49 0.19
C GLY A 352 -8.58 -21.59 0.95
N SER A 353 -8.27 -22.68 0.26
CA SER A 353 -7.84 -23.96 0.84
C SER A 353 -6.54 -24.52 0.21
N ASP A 354 -5.63 -23.63 -0.21
CA ASP A 354 -4.35 -24.03 -0.81
C ASP A 354 -3.49 -24.86 0.16
N ALA A 355 -2.69 -25.78 -0.37
CA ALA A 355 -1.83 -26.69 0.42
C ALA A 355 -0.61 -25.99 1.04
N ALA A 356 -0.14 -24.87 0.45
CA ALA A 356 0.92 -24.02 0.97
C ALA A 356 0.41 -22.57 1.08
N PRO A 357 -0.52 -22.30 2.02
CA PRO A 357 -1.25 -21.04 2.07
C PRO A 357 -0.36 -19.89 2.54
N ALA A 358 -0.43 -18.75 1.85
CA ALA A 358 0.23 -17.51 2.27
C ALA A 358 -0.49 -16.82 3.43
N PHE A 359 -1.77 -17.15 3.64
CA PHE A 359 -2.57 -16.68 4.77
C PHE A 359 -3.74 -17.65 5.06
N ALA A 360 -4.24 -17.63 6.30
CA ALA A 360 -5.47 -18.34 6.63
C ALA A 360 -6.67 -17.63 5.98
N SER A 361 -7.42 -18.31 5.12
CA SER A 361 -8.62 -17.74 4.49
C SER A 361 -9.69 -17.45 5.55
N VAL A 362 -10.39 -16.31 5.45
CA VAL A 362 -11.52 -15.97 6.32
C VAL A 362 -12.86 -16.48 5.77
N ALA A 363 -13.09 -16.39 4.46
CA ALA A 363 -14.40 -16.63 3.83
C ALA A 363 -14.37 -17.52 2.57
N GLY A 364 -13.21 -18.10 2.22
CA GLY A 364 -13.00 -18.88 0.99
C GLY A 364 -12.25 -18.09 -0.10
N GLU A 365 -11.76 -16.90 0.20
CA GLU A 365 -10.92 -16.14 -0.71
C GLU A 365 -9.60 -16.88 -1.04
N PRO A 366 -9.20 -16.98 -2.32
CA PRO A 366 -7.98 -17.69 -2.71
C PRO A 366 -6.71 -17.22 -1.99
N ASN A 367 -6.03 -18.14 -1.30
CA ASN A 367 -5.04 -17.81 -0.27
C ASN A 367 -3.60 -18.27 -0.55
N TYR A 368 -3.28 -18.63 -1.80
CA TYR A 368 -1.92 -18.95 -2.22
C TYR A 368 -0.99 -17.73 -2.29
N VAL A 369 0.32 -17.98 -2.32
CA VAL A 369 1.36 -16.96 -2.53
C VAL A 369 1.10 -16.18 -3.81
N ASN A 370 1.08 -14.85 -3.69
CA ASN A 370 0.94 -13.94 -4.83
C ASN A 370 2.17 -14.02 -5.75
N ALA A 371 1.98 -14.44 -7.00
CA ALA A 371 3.04 -14.50 -7.99
C ALA A 371 3.39 -13.14 -8.65
N GLY A 372 2.64 -12.07 -8.34
CA GLY A 372 2.79 -10.75 -8.96
C GLY A 372 1.75 -10.48 -10.06
N PRO A 373 1.83 -9.32 -10.74
CA PRO A 373 0.92 -8.95 -11.82
C PRO A 373 1.08 -9.86 -13.04
N ASP A 374 0.01 -9.96 -13.82
CA ASP A 374 -0.05 -10.68 -15.11
C ASP A 374 0.28 -12.19 -15.03
N GLN A 375 0.46 -12.75 -13.82
CA GLN A 375 0.73 -14.17 -13.59
C GLN A 375 -0.56 -14.99 -13.35
N PRO A 376 -0.60 -16.28 -13.72
CA PRO A 376 -1.74 -17.17 -13.41
C PRO A 376 -2.06 -17.31 -11.92
N ARG A 377 -1.09 -17.05 -11.04
CA ARG A 377 -1.24 -17.01 -9.57
C ARG A 377 -1.10 -15.59 -8.99
N ALA A 378 -1.47 -14.57 -9.76
CA ALA A 378 -1.71 -13.22 -9.24
C ALA A 378 -2.73 -13.26 -8.09
N ASN A 379 -2.42 -12.64 -6.95
CA ASN A 379 -3.28 -12.67 -5.77
C ASN A 379 -3.26 -11.36 -4.97
N SER A 380 -4.44 -10.74 -4.83
CA SER A 380 -4.65 -9.58 -3.95
C SER A 380 -5.75 -9.81 -2.89
N HIS A 381 -6.32 -11.02 -2.77
CA HIS A 381 -7.52 -11.27 -1.96
C HIS A 381 -7.37 -10.92 -0.47
N GLN A 382 -6.18 -11.11 0.11
CA GLN A 382 -5.83 -10.77 1.52
C GLN A 382 -6.04 -9.29 1.89
N ASN A 383 -6.24 -8.42 0.88
CA ASN A 383 -6.45 -6.99 1.04
C ASN A 383 -7.88 -6.56 0.65
N HIS A 384 -8.71 -7.50 0.15
CA HIS A 384 -10.10 -7.25 -0.27
C HIS A 384 -11.13 -7.92 0.66
N VAL A 385 -10.83 -9.14 1.12
CA VAL A 385 -11.79 -9.99 1.82
C VAL A 385 -11.40 -10.06 3.30
N VAL A 386 -12.18 -9.36 4.11
CA VAL A 386 -12.18 -9.44 5.58
C VAL A 386 -13.40 -10.21 6.10
N GLY A 387 -14.41 -10.43 5.24
CA GLY A 387 -15.57 -11.29 5.50
C GLY A 387 -16.31 -11.63 4.21
N ALA A 388 -17.27 -12.57 4.29
CA ALA A 388 -17.99 -13.10 3.13
C ALA A 388 -18.63 -12.01 2.25
N ALA A 389 -19.29 -11.01 2.85
CA ALA A 389 -19.96 -9.91 2.15
C ALA A 389 -19.03 -8.99 1.32
N ASN A 390 -17.71 -9.22 1.29
CA ASN A 390 -16.83 -8.57 0.32
C ASN A 390 -16.89 -9.23 -1.08
N CYS A 391 -17.26 -10.52 -1.18
CA CYS A 391 -17.28 -11.26 -2.44
C CYS A 391 -18.23 -10.64 -3.49
N GLN A 392 -19.41 -10.20 -3.06
CA GLN A 392 -20.42 -9.53 -3.91
C GLN A 392 -19.95 -8.23 -4.58
N ASN A 393 -18.87 -7.61 -4.09
CA ASN A 393 -18.32 -6.38 -4.66
C ASN A 393 -17.61 -6.64 -6.01
N CYS A 394 -17.08 -7.85 -6.21
CA CYS A 394 -16.28 -8.25 -7.38
C CYS A 394 -16.79 -9.51 -8.09
N HIS A 395 -17.66 -10.30 -7.46
CA HIS A 395 -18.29 -11.50 -8.02
C HIS A 395 -19.83 -11.37 -8.01
N SER A 396 -20.33 -10.17 -8.33
CA SER A 396 -21.77 -9.83 -8.30
C SER A 396 -22.64 -10.68 -9.25
N SER A 397 -22.02 -11.25 -10.29
CA SER A 397 -22.65 -12.26 -11.15
C SER A 397 -22.98 -13.54 -10.39
N THR A 398 -22.10 -13.97 -9.48
CA THR A 398 -22.11 -15.29 -8.82
C THR A 398 -22.77 -15.25 -7.44
N THR A 399 -22.64 -14.16 -6.68
CA THR A 399 -23.16 -14.05 -5.30
C THR A 399 -23.70 -12.65 -4.99
N VAL A 400 -24.69 -12.58 -4.10
CA VAL A 400 -25.38 -11.33 -3.69
C VAL A 400 -25.06 -10.90 -2.25
N ASP A 401 -24.58 -11.82 -1.42
CA ASP A 401 -24.30 -11.68 0.02
C ASP A 401 -22.92 -12.26 0.43
N GLY A 402 -22.22 -12.91 -0.50
CA GLY A 402 -20.99 -13.66 -0.29
C GLY A 402 -21.12 -15.01 0.42
N LEU A 403 -22.35 -15.39 0.81
CA LEU A 403 -22.67 -16.59 1.59
C LEU A 403 -23.49 -17.61 0.78
N THR A 404 -24.28 -17.12 -0.18
CA THR A 404 -25.13 -17.90 -1.10
C THR A 404 -24.74 -17.64 -2.55
N ILE A 405 -25.12 -18.55 -3.44
CA ILE A 405 -24.82 -18.47 -4.87
C ILE A 405 -26.12 -18.19 -5.63
N LYS A 406 -26.04 -17.26 -6.58
CA LYS A 406 -27.20 -16.78 -7.33
C LYS A 406 -27.72 -17.90 -8.24
N ALA A 407 -28.95 -18.37 -7.99
CA ALA A 407 -29.59 -19.36 -8.85
C ALA A 407 -29.66 -18.84 -10.31
N GLY A 408 -29.26 -19.70 -11.26
CA GLY A 408 -29.11 -19.38 -12.68
C GLY A 408 -27.75 -18.78 -13.07
N THR A 409 -26.73 -18.84 -12.21
CA THR A 409 -25.40 -18.26 -12.49
C THR A 409 -24.31 -19.29 -12.83
N ALA A 410 -23.27 -18.82 -13.50
CA ALA A 410 -22.01 -19.54 -13.66
C ALA A 410 -21.21 -19.53 -12.33
N HIS A 411 -20.84 -20.72 -11.86
CA HIS A 411 -20.03 -20.94 -10.66
C HIS A 411 -19.12 -22.16 -10.78
N THR A 412 -19.69 -23.29 -11.22
CA THR A 412 -19.01 -24.59 -11.37
C THR A 412 -18.56 -24.89 -12.81
N ASP A 413 -18.65 -23.91 -13.71
CA ASP A 413 -18.33 -24.02 -15.15
C ASP A 413 -16.82 -23.92 -15.49
N GLY A 414 -15.99 -23.65 -14.48
CA GLY A 414 -14.54 -23.44 -14.66
C GLY A 414 -14.12 -22.02 -15.02
N THR A 415 -15.07 -21.10 -15.26
CA THR A 415 -14.75 -19.70 -15.54
C THR A 415 -14.57 -18.89 -14.25
N ARG A 416 -13.94 -17.72 -14.35
CA ARG A 416 -13.70 -16.81 -13.23
C ARG A 416 -14.25 -15.44 -13.58
N THR A 417 -15.57 -15.32 -13.46
CA THR A 417 -16.29 -14.07 -13.75
C THR A 417 -16.01 -13.04 -12.65
N VAL A 418 -15.61 -11.84 -13.05
CA VAL A 418 -15.38 -10.68 -12.19
C VAL A 418 -16.24 -9.53 -12.71
N ALA A 419 -17.12 -9.02 -11.87
CA ALA A 419 -18.05 -7.94 -12.19
C ALA A 419 -18.32 -7.09 -10.95
N ALA A 420 -18.42 -5.77 -11.13
CA ALA A 420 -18.72 -4.85 -10.06
C ALA A 420 -20.15 -5.04 -9.53
N GLY A 421 -20.40 -4.70 -8.26
CA GLY A 421 -21.71 -4.81 -7.63
C GLY A 421 -21.76 -4.14 -6.26
N ASN A 422 -22.91 -4.26 -5.58
CA ASN A 422 -23.10 -3.72 -4.22
C ASN A 422 -22.74 -2.22 -4.10
N GLY A 423 -23.19 -1.42 -5.06
CA GLY A 423 -22.89 0.02 -5.12
C GLY A 423 -21.43 0.37 -5.43
N LYS A 424 -20.59 -0.60 -5.79
CA LYS A 424 -19.21 -0.37 -6.27
C LYS A 424 -19.15 -0.39 -7.79
N SER A 425 -18.24 0.39 -8.37
CA SER A 425 -17.94 0.40 -9.79
C SER A 425 -16.46 0.10 -10.05
N PHE A 426 -16.20 -0.62 -11.13
CA PHE A 426 -14.92 -0.67 -11.83
C PHE A 426 -15.15 -1.21 -13.24
N VAL A 427 -14.27 -0.83 -14.16
CA VAL A 427 -14.04 -1.49 -15.45
C VAL A 427 -12.89 -2.48 -15.26
N ILE A 428 -12.82 -3.56 -16.04
CA ILE A 428 -11.70 -4.50 -15.99
C ILE A 428 -11.24 -4.88 -17.40
N ALA A 429 -9.95 -4.74 -17.67
CA ALA A 429 -9.31 -5.05 -18.95
C ALA A 429 -7.94 -5.69 -18.71
N ALA A 430 -7.71 -6.90 -19.24
CA ALA A 430 -6.44 -7.64 -19.11
C ALA A 430 -5.87 -7.64 -17.67
N ASN A 431 -6.67 -8.07 -16.69
CA ASN A 431 -6.37 -8.08 -15.25
C ASN A 431 -6.07 -6.71 -14.61
N SER A 432 -6.28 -5.61 -15.33
CA SER A 432 -6.17 -4.24 -14.81
C SER A 432 -7.57 -3.69 -14.55
N CYS A 433 -7.84 -3.27 -13.32
CA CYS A 433 -9.10 -2.63 -12.94
C CYS A 433 -8.98 -1.11 -13.09
N SER A 434 -10.01 -0.49 -13.68
CA SER A 434 -10.08 0.96 -13.88
C SER A 434 -11.38 1.60 -13.39
N ALA A 435 -11.40 2.92 -13.18
CA ALA A 435 -12.50 3.70 -12.59
C ALA A 435 -13.07 3.10 -11.28
N VAL A 436 -12.17 2.67 -10.37
CA VAL A 436 -12.51 1.84 -9.20
C VAL A 436 -13.00 2.67 -8.00
N SER A 437 -14.28 2.57 -7.65
CA SER A 437 -14.92 3.32 -6.53
C SER A 437 -14.65 2.77 -5.12
N CYS A 438 -13.77 1.78 -4.99
CA CYS A 438 -13.34 1.24 -3.69
C CYS A 438 -12.08 1.96 -3.17
N HIS A 439 -11.66 3.00 -3.89
CA HIS A 439 -10.24 3.13 -4.21
C HIS A 439 -9.82 4.51 -4.75
N ASP A 440 -10.76 5.30 -5.27
CA ASP A 440 -10.66 6.62 -5.94
C ASP A 440 -9.80 7.72 -5.28
N GLY A 441 -9.21 7.44 -4.11
CA GLY A 441 -8.35 8.37 -3.40
C GLY A 441 -9.07 9.53 -2.73
N GLY A 442 -10.41 9.49 -2.65
CA GLY A 442 -11.22 10.58 -2.10
C GLY A 442 -11.03 11.91 -2.85
N GLY A 443 -10.55 11.88 -4.09
CA GLY A 443 -10.20 13.09 -4.86
C GLY A 443 -8.90 13.79 -4.41
N ILE A 444 -8.10 13.21 -3.51
CA ILE A 444 -6.76 13.74 -3.12
C ILE A 444 -5.83 13.82 -4.35
N VAL A 445 -6.11 13.02 -5.36
CA VAL A 445 -5.35 12.92 -6.60
C VAL A 445 -6.30 12.93 -7.80
N ALA A 446 -5.93 13.63 -8.87
CA ALA A 446 -6.76 13.81 -10.08
C ALA A 446 -6.82 12.56 -11.00
N GLY A 447 -6.52 11.38 -10.46
CA GLY A 447 -6.02 10.20 -11.17
C GLY A 447 -4.97 9.44 -10.33
N VAL A 448 -4.96 8.10 -10.40
CA VAL A 448 -4.73 7.21 -9.24
C VAL A 448 -3.87 5.91 -9.41
N GLY A 449 -3.40 5.47 -10.60
CA GLY A 449 -2.33 4.43 -10.75
C GLY A 449 -2.41 3.25 -11.78
N ALA A 450 -3.59 2.92 -12.33
CA ALA A 450 -4.10 1.71 -13.02
C ALA A 450 -3.85 0.35 -12.33
N ALA A 451 -4.93 -0.27 -11.82
CA ALA A 451 -4.84 -1.33 -10.82
C ALA A 451 -4.73 -2.76 -11.36
N LYS A 452 -3.51 -3.22 -11.66
CA LYS A 452 -3.21 -4.63 -11.98
C LYS A 452 -3.41 -5.58 -10.80
N TRP A 453 -4.27 -6.59 -10.98
CA TRP A 453 -4.43 -7.66 -10.00
C TRP A 453 -3.11 -8.39 -9.72
N GLY A 454 -2.81 -8.69 -8.45
CA GLY A 454 -1.54 -9.29 -8.03
C GLY A 454 -0.34 -8.34 -7.94
N GLN A 455 -0.44 -7.09 -8.42
CA GLN A 455 0.54 -6.06 -8.07
C GLN A 455 0.05 -5.29 -6.83
N SER A 456 0.99 -4.88 -6.00
CA SER A 456 0.71 -3.96 -4.90
C SER A 456 0.57 -2.55 -5.46
N LEU A 457 -0.37 -1.79 -4.91
CA LEU A 457 -0.05 -0.38 -4.72
C LEU A 457 1.12 -0.35 -3.72
N GLY A 458 2.32 -0.21 -4.26
CA GLY A 458 3.16 0.79 -3.66
C GLY A 458 2.36 2.08 -3.67
N CYS A 459 2.15 2.65 -2.45
CA CYS A 459 1.62 5.18 -1.20
C CYS A 459 0.77 6.39 -1.83
N ALA A 460 1.43 7.16 -2.69
CA ALA A 460 0.96 8.01 -3.75
C ALA A 460 -0.18 7.59 -4.67
N GLY A 461 -0.46 6.31 -4.90
CA GLY A 461 -1.48 5.92 -5.88
C GLY A 461 -2.84 6.54 -5.56
N CYS A 462 -3.45 6.18 -4.43
CA CYS A 462 -4.71 6.77 -3.95
C CYS A 462 -4.62 8.24 -3.50
N HIS A 463 -3.43 8.86 -3.53
CA HIS A 463 -3.05 9.55 -2.30
C HIS A 463 -1.94 10.59 -2.37
N GLY A 464 -1.10 10.64 -3.40
CA GLY A 464 0.02 11.57 -3.57
C GLY A 464 1.40 11.11 -3.03
N ASP A 465 2.47 11.35 -3.78
CA ASP A 465 3.86 11.20 -3.35
C ASP A 465 4.29 12.43 -2.53
N ALA A 466 5.54 12.49 -2.04
CA ALA A 466 6.02 13.55 -1.12
C ALA A 466 5.54 14.96 -1.51
N ALA A 467 5.58 15.21 -2.80
CA ALA A 467 5.30 16.51 -3.37
C ALA A 467 3.83 16.67 -3.84
N THR A 468 2.96 15.64 -3.86
CA THR A 468 1.50 15.78 -4.16
C THR A 468 0.63 15.61 -2.92
N LEU A 469 1.17 14.94 -1.90
CA LEU A 469 0.73 15.14 -0.54
C LEU A 469 1.24 16.47 -0.09
N THR A 470 0.48 17.45 -0.56
CA THR A 470 0.75 18.88 -0.56
C THR A 470 -0.50 19.64 -1.07
N THR A 471 -1.66 18.98 -1.18
CA THR A 471 -2.81 19.56 -0.48
C THR A 471 -2.44 19.59 1.00
N ASN A 472 -2.74 20.70 1.66
CA ASN A 472 -2.52 20.85 3.08
C ASN A 472 -1.05 20.62 3.51
N ALA A 473 -0.78 20.44 4.82
CA ALA A 473 0.50 20.33 5.56
C ALA A 473 1.64 19.62 4.90
N HIS A 474 1.24 18.74 4.02
CA HIS A 474 1.95 17.60 3.57
C HIS A 474 3.24 18.02 2.83
N ALA A 475 3.44 19.29 2.46
CA ALA A 475 4.80 19.76 2.15
C ALA A 475 5.68 20.03 3.38
N ALA A 476 5.25 20.84 4.34
CA ALA A 476 5.97 21.06 5.60
C ALA A 476 6.19 19.75 6.37
N HIS A 477 5.32 18.78 6.17
CA HIS A 477 5.28 17.61 7.03
C HIS A 477 5.34 16.28 6.23
N VAL A 478 5.65 16.30 4.91
CA VAL A 478 6.17 15.17 4.07
C VAL A 478 7.39 15.59 3.24
N SER A 479 7.61 16.88 2.98
CA SER A 479 8.70 17.41 2.13
C SER A 479 9.78 18.37 2.74
N THR A 480 9.69 18.97 3.96
CA THR A 480 10.87 19.62 4.66
C THR A 480 11.50 18.96 5.93
N LYS A 481 10.85 18.05 6.67
CA LYS A 481 11.17 17.61 8.06
C LYS A 481 11.60 16.17 8.43
N GLY A 482 11.27 15.12 7.66
CA GLY A 482 11.67 13.71 7.88
C GLY A 482 10.67 12.53 7.66
N TYR A 483 9.64 12.41 8.51
CA TYR A 483 9.19 11.21 9.27
C TYR A 483 8.08 10.34 8.70
N ALA A 484 8.24 9.02 8.81
CA ALA A 484 7.52 7.95 8.13
C ALA A 484 6.01 7.79 8.43
N CYS A 485 5.32 6.86 7.75
CA CYS A 485 3.86 6.69 7.90
C CYS A 485 3.45 6.14 9.28
N ASP A 486 4.23 5.23 9.89
CA ASP A 486 4.06 4.89 11.32
C ASP A 486 4.11 6.11 12.21
N THR A 487 4.99 7.06 11.90
CA THR A 487 4.89 8.41 12.44
C THR A 487 3.56 9.09 12.11
N CYS A 488 2.39 8.46 11.84
CA CYS A 488 1.06 9.14 11.73
C CYS A 488 -0.15 8.60 12.47
N HIS A 489 -0.58 7.45 11.98
CA HIS A 489 -1.55 6.61 12.59
C HIS A 489 -0.69 5.37 12.81
N ALA A 490 0.10 5.31 13.88
CA ALA A 490 0.77 4.06 14.23
C ALA A 490 -0.27 2.93 14.37
N GLN A 491 -1.53 3.31 14.60
CA GLN A 491 -2.74 2.51 14.47
C GLN A 491 -2.98 1.96 13.04
N THR A 492 -2.85 2.74 11.97
CA THR A 492 -3.18 2.34 10.58
C THR A 492 -1.97 1.79 9.81
N VAL A 493 -0.74 2.18 10.13
CA VAL A 493 0.46 2.00 9.27
C VAL A 493 1.76 1.68 10.01
N THR A 494 2.72 1.04 9.31
CA THR A 494 4.05 0.64 9.81
C THR A 494 5.15 0.96 8.79
N GLY A 495 6.12 1.78 9.19
CA GLY A 495 6.95 2.56 8.28
C GLY A 495 6.11 3.43 7.34
N SER A 496 6.74 4.13 6.42
CA SER A 496 6.09 4.78 5.27
C SER A 496 5.31 3.85 4.34
N THR A 497 5.48 2.53 4.45
CA THR A 497 5.19 1.59 3.36
C THR A 497 3.92 0.76 3.57
N ASN A 498 3.63 0.36 4.82
CA ASN A 498 2.75 -0.78 5.09
C ASN A 498 1.59 -0.39 6.00
N PHE A 499 0.53 -1.20 6.01
CA PHE A 499 -0.54 -1.11 7.00
C PHE A 499 -0.16 -1.81 8.31
N ALA A 500 -0.40 -1.14 9.44
CA ALA A 500 -0.52 -1.77 10.76
C ALA A 500 -1.95 -2.31 10.95
N ASN A 501 -2.95 -1.53 10.54
CA ASN A 501 -4.36 -1.93 10.56
C ASN A 501 -5.06 -1.49 9.26
N LYS A 502 -5.48 -2.48 8.47
CA LYS A 502 -6.19 -2.24 7.19
C LYS A 502 -7.64 -1.81 7.41
N ALA A 503 -8.27 -2.20 8.52
CA ALA A 503 -9.68 -1.88 8.79
C ALA A 503 -9.86 -0.38 9.01
N LEU A 504 -8.96 0.22 9.80
CA LEU A 504 -8.90 1.66 10.05
C LEU A 504 -8.64 2.51 8.80
N HIS A 505 -8.06 1.94 7.72
CA HIS A 505 -7.95 2.68 6.47
C HIS A 505 -9.22 2.62 5.61
N GLY A 506 -10.04 1.57 5.77
CA GLY A 506 -11.14 1.25 4.87
C GLY A 506 -12.47 1.93 5.18
N ASP A 507 -12.56 2.69 6.27
CA ASP A 507 -13.77 3.41 6.69
C ASP A 507 -13.81 4.87 6.20
N ALA A 508 -12.75 5.34 5.52
CA ALA A 508 -12.53 6.71 5.07
C ALA A 508 -12.50 7.78 6.19
N ILE A 509 -12.21 7.37 7.43
CA ILE A 509 -11.89 8.26 8.53
C ILE A 509 -10.40 8.66 8.41
N VAL A 510 -9.91 9.47 9.36
CA VAL A 510 -8.49 9.82 9.50
C VAL A 510 -8.10 9.62 10.98
N GLU A 511 -7.36 8.54 11.28
CA GLU A 511 -7.16 7.93 12.61
C GLU A 511 -5.91 8.48 13.32
N VAL A 512 -6.06 9.71 13.75
CA VAL A 512 -4.99 10.58 14.21
C VAL A 512 -4.45 10.18 15.59
N ALA A 513 -3.49 9.25 15.68
CA ALA A 513 -2.98 8.75 16.97
C ALA A 513 -1.60 8.04 16.91
N GLY A 514 -0.69 8.32 17.86
CA GLY A 514 0.59 7.60 18.01
C GLY A 514 1.66 8.20 18.95
N VAL A 515 2.94 8.23 18.54
CA VAL A 515 4.09 8.30 19.50
C VAL A 515 4.69 9.70 19.74
N LYS A 516 4.76 10.60 18.76
CA LYS A 516 5.31 11.98 18.92
C LYS A 516 4.41 12.96 19.71
N VAL A 517 3.40 12.47 20.43
CA VAL A 517 2.04 12.99 20.21
C VAL A 517 1.06 12.78 21.34
N THR A 518 0.03 13.65 21.43
CA THR A 518 -0.81 13.73 22.62
C THR A 518 -2.31 13.98 22.39
N SER A 519 -2.77 14.75 21.39
CA SER A 519 -4.20 14.81 21.01
C SER A 519 -4.50 15.50 19.67
N PHE A 520 -5.50 15.00 18.92
CA PHE A 520 -6.16 15.71 17.81
C PHE A 520 -7.64 15.97 18.08
N ALA A 521 -8.10 17.17 17.79
CA ALA A 521 -9.50 17.49 17.64
C ALA A 521 -9.87 17.41 16.15
N THR A 522 -10.64 16.40 15.74
CA THR A 522 -10.95 16.10 14.32
C THR A 522 -11.84 17.13 13.62
N ASP A 523 -12.51 17.98 14.40
CA ASP A 523 -13.48 18.99 13.99
C ASP A 523 -12.82 20.34 13.67
N THR A 524 -12.09 20.88 14.64
CA THR A 524 -11.30 22.12 14.61
C THR A 524 -9.95 21.92 13.92
N LYS A 525 -9.53 20.65 13.82
CA LYS A 525 -8.23 20.16 13.35
C LYS A 525 -7.08 20.45 14.33
N ASN A 526 -7.28 20.45 15.66
CA ASN A 526 -6.27 21.00 16.61
C ASN A 526 -5.32 19.99 17.27
N CYS A 527 -4.07 20.39 17.58
CA CYS A 527 -3.00 19.50 18.08
C CYS A 527 -2.36 19.79 19.43
N ALA A 528 -2.19 18.73 20.23
CA ALA A 528 -1.00 18.56 21.06
C ALA A 528 -0.01 17.51 20.46
N THR A 529 1.23 17.95 20.19
CA THR A 529 2.41 17.09 20.04
C THR A 529 3.43 17.52 21.09
N SER A 530 4.47 16.71 21.29
CA SER A 530 5.69 17.15 22.01
C SER A 530 6.34 18.41 21.41
N CYS A 531 5.95 18.79 20.18
CA CYS A 531 6.44 19.97 19.49
C CYS A 531 5.39 21.07 19.30
N HIS A 532 4.12 20.92 19.71
CA HIS A 532 3.02 21.88 19.45
C HIS A 532 2.22 22.21 20.75
N LEU A 533 2.50 21.49 21.83
CA LEU A 533 2.19 21.76 23.26
C LEU A 533 0.73 21.77 23.73
N SER A 534 -0.23 22.39 23.04
CA SER A 534 -1.47 22.80 23.73
C SER A 534 -2.78 22.84 22.92
N GLY A 535 -2.83 22.36 21.69
CA GLY A 535 -4.01 22.59 20.83
C GLY A 535 -4.10 24.04 20.33
N ALA A 536 -3.11 24.88 20.64
CA ALA A 536 -2.92 26.21 20.07
C ALA A 536 -2.60 26.23 18.56
N PRO A 537 -2.69 25.10 17.83
CA PRO A 537 -2.97 25.19 16.42
C PRO A 537 -4.16 24.41 15.92
N LYS A 538 -4.72 24.85 14.78
CA LYS A 538 -5.40 23.99 13.80
C LYS A 538 -4.37 23.42 12.81
N TRP A 539 -4.83 22.48 12.00
CA TRP A 539 -4.05 21.87 10.94
C TRP A 539 -4.26 22.81 9.73
N ASN A 540 -5.44 22.77 9.10
CA ASN A 540 -5.79 23.38 7.80
C ASN A 540 -5.60 24.89 7.62
N ASP A 541 -5.76 25.67 8.67
CA ASP A 541 -5.55 27.11 8.66
C ASP A 541 -4.05 27.42 8.77
N THR A 542 -3.56 28.35 7.95
CA THR A 542 -2.13 28.68 7.85
C THR A 542 -1.64 29.69 8.88
N ALA A 543 -2.51 30.56 9.41
CA ALA A 543 -2.12 31.81 10.06
C ALA A 543 -2.00 31.77 11.60
N SER A 544 -1.41 30.70 12.15
CA SER A 544 -1.63 30.36 13.57
C SER A 544 -0.48 29.70 14.35
N GLY A 545 0.76 29.86 13.93
CA GLY A 545 1.89 29.18 14.59
C GLY A 545 3.49 29.59 14.63
N ALA A 546 4.76 31.52 14.46
CA ALA A 546 4.84 33.07 14.41
C ALA A 546 5.11 33.83 15.73
N CYS A 547 5.77 33.18 16.67
CA CYS A 547 5.79 33.56 18.08
C CYS A 547 4.36 33.66 18.68
N GLY A 548 3.61 34.72 18.33
CA GLY A 548 2.25 35.06 18.76
C GLY A 548 1.35 33.90 19.20
N THR A 549 0.88 33.03 18.32
CA THR A 549 -0.18 32.06 18.71
C THR A 549 0.24 31.05 19.76
N CYS A 550 1.47 30.52 19.72
CA CYS A 550 1.98 29.66 20.79
C CYS A 550 2.17 30.42 22.09
N HIS A 551 2.73 31.63 22.00
CA HIS A 551 3.16 32.42 23.16
C HIS A 551 1.97 33.12 23.85
N ASN A 552 0.95 33.56 23.10
CA ASN A 552 -0.35 34.03 23.61
C ASN A 552 -1.07 32.90 24.37
N ALA A 553 -1.06 31.67 23.85
CA ALA A 553 -1.67 30.53 24.55
C ALA A 553 -0.97 30.13 25.85
N LEU A 554 0.22 30.69 26.10
CA LEU A 554 1.05 30.46 27.30
C LEU A 554 1.33 31.75 28.10
N SER A 555 0.67 32.88 27.77
CA SER A 555 0.88 34.17 28.45
C SER A 555 -0.37 35.02 28.52
N THR A 556 -0.48 35.80 29.60
CA THR A 556 -1.58 36.72 29.90
C THR A 556 -1.38 38.14 29.36
N THR A 557 -0.40 38.39 28.49
CA THR A 557 -0.09 39.74 27.97
C THR A 557 0.03 39.82 26.45
N VAL A 558 -0.08 41.04 25.92
CA VAL A 558 -0.10 41.35 24.49
C VAL A 558 1.18 40.83 23.79
N ASN A 559 1.00 40.28 22.59
CA ASN A 559 2.06 39.65 21.77
C ASN A 559 2.72 38.40 22.40
N GLY A 560 2.16 37.84 23.47
CA GLY A 560 2.56 36.54 24.01
C GLY A 560 3.79 36.59 24.92
N LEU A 561 4.28 37.79 25.24
CA LEU A 561 5.44 37.97 26.09
C LEU A 561 5.16 37.41 27.48
N VAL A 562 5.95 36.47 27.98
CA VAL A 562 5.73 35.85 29.30
C VAL A 562 5.87 36.92 30.39
N SER A 563 4.81 37.20 31.15
CA SER A 563 4.84 38.25 32.17
C SER A 563 5.89 37.96 33.24
N SER A 564 7.02 38.69 33.19
CA SER A 564 8.07 38.68 34.20
C SER A 564 8.71 40.07 34.27
N ASN A 565 9.23 40.43 35.45
CA ASN A 565 9.73 41.77 35.73
C ASN A 565 10.81 42.23 34.73
N ALA A 566 11.67 41.32 34.25
CA ALA A 566 12.69 41.63 33.26
C ALA A 566 12.20 41.56 31.81
N HIS A 567 11.17 40.75 31.49
CA HIS A 567 10.57 40.76 30.16
C HIS A 567 9.88 42.10 29.87
N SER A 568 9.10 42.62 30.81
CA SER A 568 8.50 43.96 30.63
C SER A 568 9.58 45.03 30.48
N ALA A 569 10.64 44.98 31.30
CA ALA A 569 11.80 45.85 31.19
C ALA A 569 12.48 45.80 29.81
N HIS A 570 12.67 44.63 29.21
CA HIS A 570 13.40 44.48 27.94
C HIS A 570 12.57 44.81 26.69
N PHE A 571 11.25 44.59 26.71
CA PHE A 571 10.40 44.61 25.52
C PHE A 571 9.30 45.69 25.52
N THR A 572 8.89 46.22 26.69
CA THR A 572 7.73 47.12 26.79
C THR A 572 7.97 48.40 27.60
N ALA A 573 9.00 48.43 28.45
CA ALA A 573 9.30 49.57 29.30
C ALA A 573 10.27 50.53 28.58
N THR A 574 9.94 51.82 28.62
CA THR A 574 10.67 52.90 27.92
C THR A 574 12.18 52.92 28.20
N TYR A 575 12.60 52.53 29.40
CA TYR A 575 14.00 52.59 29.86
C TYR A 575 14.89 51.41 29.44
N GLY A 576 14.33 50.36 28.85
CA GLY A 576 15.08 49.17 28.43
C GLY A 576 15.29 49.07 26.91
N PRO A 577 15.88 47.96 26.43
CA PRO A 577 16.30 47.77 25.03
C PRO A 577 15.21 47.79 23.94
N GLY A 578 13.93 48.05 24.27
CA GLY A 578 12.84 48.15 23.29
C GLY A 578 12.69 46.93 22.38
N MET A 579 13.05 45.73 22.86
CA MET A 579 13.13 44.52 22.05
C MET A 579 11.79 44.18 21.40
N ASN A 580 11.82 43.78 20.12
CA ASN A 580 10.60 43.47 19.38
C ASN A 580 10.03 42.11 19.80
N GLY A 581 8.95 42.11 20.60
CA GLY A 581 8.30 40.89 21.09
C GLY A 581 7.71 39.96 20.02
N ALA A 582 7.54 40.45 18.78
CA ALA A 582 7.13 39.64 17.64
C ALA A 582 8.31 39.06 16.84
N ALA A 583 9.55 39.49 17.10
CA ALA A 583 10.74 39.03 16.40
C ALA A 583 11.44 37.89 17.14
N ALA A 584 11.46 36.69 16.53
CA ALA A 584 12.14 35.51 17.10
C ALA A 584 13.64 35.75 17.40
N THR A 585 14.29 36.66 16.69
CA THR A 585 15.68 37.08 16.91
C THR A 585 15.86 37.81 18.25
N SER A 586 14.90 38.62 18.69
CA SER A 586 14.93 39.28 20.00
C SER A 586 14.82 38.25 21.13
N CYS A 587 14.03 37.19 20.96
CA CYS A 587 13.95 36.08 21.91
C CYS A 587 15.25 35.26 21.94
N ALA A 588 15.84 34.99 20.76
CA ALA A 588 17.03 34.14 20.59
C ALA A 588 18.34 34.73 21.16
N GLY A 589 18.34 36.00 21.61
CA GLY A 589 19.46 36.59 22.34
C GLY A 589 19.61 36.04 23.77
N CYS A 590 18.50 35.65 24.40
CA CYS A 590 18.48 35.13 25.78
C CYS A 590 18.02 33.67 25.86
N HIS A 591 17.19 33.23 24.90
CA HIS A 591 16.67 31.86 24.81
C HIS A 591 17.34 31.05 23.70
N THR A 592 17.22 29.72 23.74
CA THR A 592 17.58 28.91 22.57
C THR A 592 16.74 29.35 21.36
N PRO A 593 17.33 29.51 20.16
CA PRO A 593 16.64 30.03 18.97
C PRO A 593 15.34 29.32 18.65
N ASN A 594 14.44 29.97 17.90
CA ASN A 594 13.20 29.31 17.47
C ASN A 594 13.45 28.05 16.63
N THR A 595 14.57 28.01 15.90
CA THR A 595 15.11 26.84 15.16
C THR A 595 15.88 25.84 16.05
N ALA A 596 15.58 25.78 17.35
CA ALA A 596 16.16 24.83 18.27
C ALA A 596 15.12 23.76 18.63
N ALA A 597 15.56 22.50 18.66
CA ALA A 597 14.75 21.37 19.10
C ALA A 597 14.06 21.60 20.46
N SER A 598 14.72 22.37 21.33
CA SER A 598 14.32 22.77 22.68
C SER A 598 13.34 23.95 22.75
N HIS A 599 13.24 24.80 21.71
CA HIS A 599 12.24 25.88 21.68
C HIS A 599 10.81 25.32 21.68
N ALA A 600 10.63 24.07 21.22
CA ALA A 600 9.34 23.45 21.06
C ALA A 600 8.80 22.70 22.30
N ASP A 601 9.63 22.44 23.33
CA ASP A 601 9.35 21.46 24.39
C ASP A 601 8.65 22.01 25.65
N GLY A 602 8.50 23.33 25.77
CA GLY A 602 7.82 23.99 26.89
C GLY A 602 8.67 24.27 28.13
N THR A 603 9.97 23.96 28.11
CA THR A 603 10.90 24.30 29.20
C THR A 603 11.61 25.64 28.96
N LEU A 604 12.08 26.28 30.04
CA LEU A 604 12.71 27.62 29.99
C LEU A 604 14.16 27.52 29.50
N ASN A 605 14.32 27.24 28.21
CA ASN A 605 15.63 27.04 27.58
C ASN A 605 16.34 28.38 27.33
N LEU A 606 17.37 28.64 28.15
CA LEU A 606 18.27 29.80 28.03
C LEU A 606 19.43 29.49 27.08
N ALA A 607 19.98 30.53 26.45
CA ALA A 607 21.18 30.40 25.62
C ALA A 607 22.44 30.18 26.48
N ILE A 608 23.52 29.66 25.85
CA ILE A 608 24.79 29.40 26.54
C ILE A 608 25.36 30.72 27.09
N GLY A 609 25.74 30.72 28.36
CA GLY A 609 26.21 31.91 29.10
C GLY A 609 25.14 32.58 29.98
N TYR A 610 23.85 32.27 29.78
CA TYR A 610 22.76 32.87 30.52
C TYR A 610 22.22 31.96 31.63
N ASN A 611 21.90 32.52 32.80
CA ASN A 611 21.23 31.78 33.89
C ASN A 611 20.09 32.59 34.53
N LYS A 612 19.20 31.90 35.25
CA LYS A 612 17.96 32.46 35.83
C LYS A 612 18.19 33.47 36.97
N ILE A 613 19.41 33.59 37.50
CA ILE A 613 19.69 34.28 38.78
C ILE A 613 20.62 35.48 38.63
N GLY A 614 21.56 35.51 37.67
CA GLY A 614 22.39 36.70 37.49
C GLY A 614 23.53 36.70 36.46
N THR A 615 23.88 35.57 35.82
CA THR A 615 24.85 35.64 34.70
C THR A 615 24.13 36.07 33.43
N CYS A 616 24.01 37.38 33.23
CA CYS A 616 23.67 37.99 31.94
C CYS A 616 24.90 38.67 31.31
N SER A 617 26.10 38.16 31.60
CA SER A 617 27.42 38.79 31.39
C SER A 617 27.78 39.11 29.94
N SER A 618 27.04 38.57 28.97
CA SER A 618 27.08 39.01 27.57
C SER A 618 26.62 40.48 27.40
N CYS A 619 25.66 40.94 28.20
CA CYS A 619 25.00 42.24 28.09
C CYS A 619 25.06 43.09 29.38
N HIS A 620 25.18 42.45 30.54
CA HIS A 620 25.31 43.05 31.88
C HIS A 620 26.58 42.51 32.53
N LYS A 621 27.72 43.20 32.31
CA LYS A 621 29.05 42.72 32.70
C LYS A 621 29.27 42.66 34.21
N GLN A 622 28.49 43.43 34.98
CA GLN A 622 28.44 43.34 36.43
C GLN A 622 27.23 42.50 36.86
N ASN A 623 27.32 41.85 38.03
CA ASN A 623 26.30 40.92 38.51
C ASN A 623 24.92 41.60 38.60
N THR A 624 23.92 40.99 37.96
CA THR A 624 22.52 41.46 37.91
C THR A 624 21.58 40.39 38.46
N ASN A 625 20.27 40.65 38.50
CA ASN A 625 19.26 39.63 38.82
C ASN A 625 18.04 39.79 37.91
N TRP A 626 17.65 38.71 37.24
CA TRP A 626 16.51 38.70 36.32
C TRP A 626 15.16 38.91 37.04
N THR A 627 15.07 38.64 38.35
CA THR A 627 13.80 38.76 39.09
C THR A 627 13.45 40.19 39.51
N THR A 628 14.41 41.13 39.54
CA THR A 628 14.12 42.53 39.92
C THR A 628 13.57 43.38 38.78
N GLY A 629 13.77 42.93 37.53
CA GLY A 629 13.30 43.60 36.32
C GLY A 629 14.11 44.84 35.94
N ARG A 630 14.05 45.87 36.78
CA ARG A 630 14.99 46.99 36.71
C ARG A 630 16.35 46.52 37.26
N VAL A 631 17.40 46.78 36.49
CA VAL A 631 18.80 46.72 36.91
C VAL A 631 19.30 48.10 37.32
N SER A 632 20.37 48.17 38.11
CA SER A 632 21.01 49.44 38.48
C SER A 632 21.87 49.99 37.33
N CYS A 633 22.32 51.24 37.40
CA CYS A 633 23.14 51.83 36.32
C CYS A 633 24.51 51.12 36.24
N GLU A 634 25.00 50.70 37.39
CA GLU A 634 26.29 50.05 37.64
C GLU A 634 26.34 48.63 37.05
N SER A 635 25.18 48.06 36.67
CA SER A 635 25.10 46.81 35.90
C SER A 635 25.78 46.87 34.53
N CYS A 636 25.90 48.08 33.97
CA CYS A 636 26.48 48.35 32.65
C CYS A 636 27.66 49.31 32.71
N HIS A 637 27.54 50.39 33.48
CA HIS A 637 28.58 51.40 33.65
C HIS A 637 29.43 51.05 34.87
N SER A 638 30.68 50.61 34.70
CA SER A 638 31.52 50.41 35.88
C SER A 638 31.78 51.74 36.59
N THR A 639 31.68 51.72 37.92
CA THR A 639 32.02 52.81 38.83
C THR A 639 33.27 52.53 39.67
N ALA A 640 33.88 51.35 39.50
CA ALA A 640 35.01 50.86 40.30
C ALA A 640 36.08 50.11 39.47
N GLY A 641 36.08 50.27 38.14
CA GLY A 641 36.90 49.49 37.20
C GLY A 641 36.28 48.13 36.84
N GLY A 642 36.82 47.49 35.80
CA GLY A 642 36.30 46.22 35.26
C GLY A 642 35.64 46.35 33.89
N GLU A 643 35.14 45.25 33.34
CA GLU A 643 34.54 45.24 32.00
C GLU A 643 33.23 46.04 31.93
N LEU A 644 33.12 46.86 30.89
CA LEU A 644 31.93 47.66 30.58
C LEU A 644 30.98 46.85 29.70
N SER A 645 29.67 46.92 29.96
CA SER A 645 28.68 46.23 29.15
C SER A 645 28.70 46.69 27.71
N VAL A 646 28.78 45.76 26.76
CA VAL A 646 28.73 46.07 25.33
C VAL A 646 27.32 45.77 24.80
N ILE A 647 26.69 46.77 24.19
CA ILE A 647 25.37 46.63 23.55
C ILE A 647 25.57 46.90 22.05
N GLY A 648 25.37 45.85 21.24
CA GLY A 648 25.85 45.85 19.85
C GLY A 648 27.38 45.86 19.82
N ALA A 649 27.97 46.94 19.29
CA ALA A 649 29.42 47.20 19.34
C ALA A 649 29.81 48.31 20.34
N LEU A 650 28.83 48.89 21.06
CA LEU A 650 29.06 50.03 21.93
C LEU A 650 29.27 49.59 23.38
N ALA A 651 30.47 49.79 23.90
CA ALA A 651 30.70 49.73 25.34
C ALA A 651 29.94 50.87 26.03
N ALA A 652 29.20 50.54 27.09
CA ALA A 652 28.58 51.49 27.99
C ALA A 652 29.65 52.46 28.52
N PRO A 653 29.46 53.79 28.40
CA PRO A 653 30.47 54.77 28.80
C PRO A 653 30.98 54.52 30.22
N ASP A 654 32.31 54.52 30.38
CA ASP A 654 32.98 54.34 31.67
C ASP A 654 32.56 55.42 32.67
N LYS A 655 32.31 55.01 33.91
CA LYS A 655 31.95 55.86 35.05
C LYS A 655 32.84 55.56 36.26
N THR A 656 34.00 54.93 36.08
CA THR A 656 34.96 54.63 37.15
C THR A 656 35.48 55.92 37.81
N GLY A 657 35.53 57.03 37.06
CA GLY A 657 35.76 58.37 37.59
C GLY A 657 34.66 58.87 38.53
N ALA A 658 33.42 58.36 38.47
CA ALA A 658 32.27 58.98 39.12
C ALA A 658 32.29 58.81 40.64
N ALA A 659 32.64 57.60 41.12
CA ALA A 659 32.75 57.27 42.54
C ALA A 659 34.11 57.67 43.16
N THR A 660 35.06 58.15 42.35
CA THR A 660 36.45 58.41 42.76
C THR A 660 36.83 59.90 42.64
N ALA A 661 36.56 60.52 41.49
CA ALA A 661 36.88 61.91 41.18
C ALA A 661 35.65 62.82 41.00
N GLY A 662 34.53 62.25 40.52
CA GLY A 662 33.29 62.93 40.14
C GLY A 662 32.30 63.21 41.29
N HIS A 663 31.05 63.53 40.94
CA HIS A 663 29.99 63.87 41.91
C HIS A 663 29.45 62.68 42.74
N GLY A 664 29.79 61.45 42.37
CA GLY A 664 29.43 60.24 43.13
C GLY A 664 30.47 59.81 44.17
N LYS A 665 31.52 60.61 44.41
CA LYS A 665 32.59 60.29 45.35
C LYS A 665 32.23 60.62 46.81
N ALA A 666 32.91 59.95 47.73
CA ALA A 666 32.82 60.16 49.17
C ALA A 666 32.88 61.65 49.56
N GLY A 667 31.89 62.12 50.31
CA GLY A 667 31.72 63.51 50.73
C GLY A 667 30.88 64.38 49.77
N ILE A 668 30.42 63.82 48.64
CA ILE A 668 29.44 64.45 47.73
C ILE A 668 28.30 63.46 47.42
N ASP A 669 28.65 62.19 47.16
CA ASP A 669 27.80 61.00 47.19
C ASP A 669 26.45 61.11 46.46
N GLN A 670 26.40 61.84 45.34
CA GLN A 670 25.16 61.97 44.56
C GLN A 670 24.84 60.67 43.82
N SER A 671 23.70 60.07 44.17
CA SER A 671 23.17 58.91 43.46
C SER A 671 22.92 59.22 41.98
N CYS A 672 23.11 58.23 41.10
CA CYS A 672 22.81 58.36 39.67
C CYS A 672 21.40 58.92 39.40
N SER A 673 20.41 58.51 40.20
CA SER A 673 19.02 58.98 40.16
C SER A 673 18.78 60.43 40.58
N ALA A 674 19.74 61.10 41.24
CA ALA A 674 19.64 62.51 41.58
C ALA A 674 19.82 63.44 40.37
N CYS A 675 20.53 62.96 39.33
CA CYS A 675 20.68 63.65 38.05
C CYS A 675 19.84 63.01 36.93
N HIS A 676 19.72 61.68 36.91
CA HIS A 676 19.16 60.94 35.78
C HIS A 676 17.78 60.33 36.10
N ASP A 677 16.77 60.58 35.25
CA ASP A 677 15.51 59.85 35.29
C ASP A 677 15.73 58.37 34.97
N ALA A 678 15.51 57.51 35.96
CA ALA A 678 15.60 56.07 35.79
C ALA A 678 14.57 55.50 34.78
N ASN A 679 13.49 56.22 34.46
CA ASN A 679 12.37 55.74 33.64
C ASN A 679 12.42 56.20 32.17
N SER A 680 13.16 57.27 31.86
CA SER A 680 13.41 57.73 30.48
C SER A 680 14.17 56.68 29.64
N ALA A 681 14.14 56.82 28.32
CA ALA A 681 14.88 55.95 27.40
C ALA A 681 16.40 55.91 27.71
N HIS A 682 17.05 54.80 27.35
CA HIS A 682 18.47 54.58 27.67
C HIS A 682 19.18 53.61 26.73
N ILE A 683 18.51 52.50 26.40
CA ILE A 683 19.14 51.39 25.68
C ILE A 683 18.49 51.31 24.30
N ASN A 684 19.14 51.92 23.32
CA ASN A 684 18.77 51.84 21.90
C ASN A 684 19.94 51.43 20.99
N GLY A 685 21.13 51.17 21.57
CA GLY A 685 22.32 50.83 20.80
C GLY A 685 22.97 52.02 20.08
N VAL A 686 22.66 53.27 20.48
CA VAL A 686 23.23 54.49 19.91
C VAL A 686 24.13 55.19 20.94
N ALA A 687 25.33 55.61 20.53
CA ALA A 687 26.27 56.30 21.41
C ALA A 687 25.83 57.77 21.61
N GLY A 688 25.73 58.20 22.87
CA GLY A 688 25.45 59.61 23.22
C GLY A 688 24.00 60.04 23.07
N ASP A 689 23.05 59.10 22.97
CA ASP A 689 21.65 59.37 22.64
C ASP A 689 20.93 60.30 23.64
N ASN A 690 21.18 60.12 24.94
CA ASN A 690 20.48 60.82 26.00
C ASN A 690 21.40 61.05 27.23
N LYS A 691 21.47 62.31 27.71
CA LYS A 691 21.98 62.58 29.07
C LYS A 691 21.03 62.04 30.16
N ARG A 692 19.83 61.55 29.81
CA ARG A 692 18.76 61.05 30.68
C ARG A 692 18.40 61.94 31.86
N LEU A 693 18.68 63.23 31.76
CA LEU A 693 18.52 64.17 32.87
C LEU A 693 17.05 64.28 33.30
N LEU A 694 16.80 64.44 34.59
CA LEU A 694 15.45 64.76 35.10
C LEU A 694 14.93 66.03 34.42
N GLY A 695 13.61 66.18 34.24
CA GLY A 695 13.02 67.31 33.50
C GLY A 695 13.42 68.71 33.99
N ALA A 696 13.77 68.86 35.28
CA ALA A 696 14.28 70.12 35.84
C ALA A 696 15.72 70.46 35.40
N LEU A 697 16.51 69.45 35.01
CA LEU A 697 17.89 69.53 34.55
C LEU A 697 18.01 69.65 33.02
N THR A 698 16.91 69.46 32.27
CA THR A 698 16.88 69.53 30.80
C THR A 698 16.35 70.87 30.29
N GLY A 699 17.08 71.51 29.37
CA GLY A 699 16.58 72.67 28.63
C GLY A 699 17.70 73.52 28.05
N ALA A 700 17.88 74.72 28.61
CA ALA A 700 18.90 75.67 28.16
C ALA A 700 20.33 75.18 28.48
N ASP A 701 21.32 75.74 27.80
CA ASP A 701 22.73 75.41 28.06
C ASP A 701 23.08 75.65 29.54
N ASN A 702 23.70 74.63 30.14
CA ASN A 702 24.09 74.56 31.55
C ASN A 702 22.96 74.43 32.57
N GLN A 703 21.72 74.21 32.15
CA GLN A 703 20.62 74.00 33.09
C GLN A 703 20.87 72.80 34.03
N GLU A 704 21.59 71.77 33.56
CA GLU A 704 21.94 70.61 34.37
C GLU A 704 22.94 70.93 35.48
N CYS A 705 23.86 71.85 35.22
CA CYS A 705 24.81 72.32 36.22
C CYS A 705 24.12 73.31 37.17
N ASN A 706 23.44 74.31 36.63
CA ASN A 706 22.83 75.41 37.40
C ASN A 706 21.80 74.93 38.44
N TYR A 707 21.06 73.85 38.19
CA TYR A 707 20.10 73.27 39.15
C TYR A 707 20.70 72.92 40.52
N CYS A 708 21.97 72.50 40.55
CA CYS A 708 22.75 72.31 41.77
C CYS A 708 23.68 73.47 42.05
N HIS A 709 24.42 73.92 41.03
CA HIS A 709 25.50 74.89 41.18
C HIS A 709 25.04 76.33 41.38
N ALA A 710 23.78 76.70 41.15
CA ALA A 710 23.25 78.02 41.53
C ALA A 710 22.55 78.01 42.91
N ASP A 711 22.45 76.85 43.58
CA ASP A 711 21.69 76.68 44.81
C ASP A 711 22.61 76.58 46.04
N ALA A 712 22.58 77.62 46.88
CA ALA A 712 23.38 77.71 48.11
C ALA A 712 22.97 76.70 49.19
N GLY A 713 21.82 76.03 49.04
CA GLY A 713 21.41 74.89 49.86
C GLY A 713 21.95 73.54 49.36
N LYS A 714 22.55 73.49 48.16
CA LYS A 714 23.11 72.27 47.55
C LYS A 714 24.64 72.31 47.39
N VAL A 715 25.23 73.47 47.08
CA VAL A 715 26.69 73.63 46.97
C VAL A 715 27.19 74.91 47.65
N ALA A 716 28.48 74.96 47.97
CA ALA A 716 29.14 76.10 48.62
C ALA A 716 30.53 76.37 48.02
N GLY A 717 31.10 77.54 48.36
CA GLY A 717 32.44 77.93 47.93
C GLY A 717 32.56 78.16 46.42
N ALA A 718 33.73 77.87 45.84
CA ALA A 718 34.06 78.12 44.43
C ALA A 718 33.24 77.32 43.41
N ALA A 719 32.36 76.43 43.85
CA ALA A 719 31.41 75.69 43.01
C ALA A 719 30.04 76.37 42.88
N LEU A 720 29.78 77.45 43.64
CA LEU A 720 28.49 78.14 43.69
C LEU A 720 28.40 79.30 42.66
N ASN A 721 27.24 79.41 42.02
CA ASN A 721 26.85 80.35 40.96
C ASN A 721 27.75 80.42 39.70
N VAL A 722 28.52 79.36 39.43
CA VAL A 722 29.29 79.21 38.18
C VAL A 722 28.38 78.67 37.08
N LYS A 723 27.87 79.55 36.22
CA LYS A 723 26.74 79.23 35.34
C LYS A 723 27.10 78.59 34.04
N ALA A 724 28.12 79.13 33.41
CA ALA A 724 28.39 78.84 32.05
C ALA A 724 29.87 78.91 31.86
N HIS A 725 30.17 78.26 30.77
CA HIS A 725 31.31 78.62 30.05
C HIS A 725 30.87 79.84 29.13
N ARG A 726 31.27 80.12 27.88
CA ARG A 726 31.15 81.49 27.26
C ARG A 726 29.65 81.80 27.20
N LEU A 727 29.24 83.06 27.07
CA LEU A 727 27.80 83.36 26.91
C LEU A 727 27.19 82.63 25.68
N THR A 728 27.98 82.51 24.61
CA THR A 728 27.72 81.78 23.34
C THR A 728 29.11 81.45 22.74
N GLY A 729 29.40 80.31 22.06
CA GLY A 729 30.83 80.04 21.75
C GLY A 729 31.33 78.82 20.94
N GLU A 730 32.64 78.51 21.16
CA GLU A 730 33.56 77.74 20.29
C GLU A 730 34.19 76.42 20.84
N LEU A 731 34.60 76.33 22.13
CA LEU A 731 35.33 75.18 22.74
C LEU A 731 35.33 75.10 24.30
N GLY A 732 34.46 74.31 24.99
CA GLY A 732 34.20 74.42 26.46
C GLY A 732 32.87 74.99 27.10
N ALA A 733 31.75 75.40 26.45
CA ALA A 733 30.75 76.46 26.87
C ALA A 733 29.62 75.97 27.74
N LYS A 734 29.21 74.78 27.41
CA LYS A 734 28.47 74.03 28.37
C LYS A 734 29.55 73.57 29.35
N CYS A 735 29.32 73.63 30.66
CA CYS A 735 30.27 73.20 31.68
C CYS A 735 30.75 71.75 31.41
N SER A 736 29.93 70.94 30.70
CA SER A 736 30.27 69.62 30.16
C SER A 736 31.52 69.54 29.30
N ASP A 737 31.92 70.64 28.70
CA ASP A 737 32.92 70.66 27.64
C ASP A 737 34.32 70.95 28.21
N CYS A 738 34.40 71.63 29.35
CA CYS A 738 35.58 71.67 30.22
C CYS A 738 35.57 70.58 31.30
N HIS A 739 34.41 70.19 31.84
CA HIS A 739 34.28 69.26 32.96
C HIS A 739 33.38 68.05 32.63
N ASN A 740 33.84 66.84 32.95
CA ASN A 740 32.97 65.67 32.97
C ASN A 740 32.28 65.58 34.34
N ALA A 741 30.94 65.67 34.39
CA ALA A 741 30.17 65.50 35.63
C ALA A 741 30.42 64.15 36.35
N HIS A 742 31.00 63.17 35.64
CA HIS A 742 31.37 61.84 36.12
C HIS A 742 32.87 61.71 36.45
N GLY A 743 33.62 62.81 36.52
CA GLY A 743 35.05 62.80 36.83
C GLY A 743 35.96 62.34 35.68
N THR A 744 37.25 62.51 35.89
CA THR A 744 38.36 62.14 35.00
C THR A 744 39.62 61.85 35.84
N ALA A 745 40.75 61.55 35.20
CA ALA A 745 42.05 61.50 35.87
C ALA A 745 42.61 62.89 36.26
N ASN A 746 41.98 63.98 35.80
CA ASN A 746 42.39 65.34 36.11
C ASN A 746 41.66 65.89 37.36
N SER A 747 42.34 66.78 38.07
CA SER A 747 41.75 67.57 39.17
C SER A 747 40.52 68.36 38.71
N MET A 748 39.61 68.63 39.65
CA MET A 748 38.35 69.35 39.40
C MET A 748 37.53 68.80 38.22
N MET A 749 37.68 67.50 37.92
CA MET A 749 36.89 66.77 36.92
C MET A 749 37.06 67.27 35.48
N VAL A 750 38.16 67.98 35.20
CA VAL A 750 38.46 68.57 33.89
C VAL A 750 38.62 67.47 32.82
N ASN A 751 38.04 67.66 31.65
CA ASN A 751 38.11 66.71 30.53
C ASN A 751 39.57 66.39 30.18
N GLY A 752 39.89 65.09 30.02
CA GLY A 752 41.24 64.63 29.62
C GLY A 752 41.59 64.93 28.16
N THR A 753 40.66 65.48 27.40
CA THR A 753 40.86 65.93 26.02
C THR A 753 39.87 67.06 25.73
N ILE A 754 40.35 68.16 25.17
CA ILE A 754 39.55 69.32 24.75
C ILE A 754 39.95 69.64 23.29
N ASN A 755 38.97 69.81 22.40
CA ASN A 755 39.14 69.91 20.92
C ASN A 755 40.05 68.85 20.26
N GLY A 756 40.07 67.62 20.78
CA GLY A 756 40.98 66.59 20.26
C GLY A 756 42.46 66.80 20.61
N THR A 757 42.77 67.64 21.60
CA THR A 757 44.09 67.68 22.24
C THR A 757 44.00 67.17 23.67
N GLU A 758 44.92 66.28 24.03
CA GLU A 758 45.12 65.77 25.38
C GLU A 758 45.32 66.91 26.39
N VAL A 759 44.61 66.82 27.53
CA VAL A 759 44.68 67.79 28.63
C VAL A 759 45.23 67.10 29.87
N SER A 760 46.37 67.57 30.36
CA SER A 760 46.95 67.20 31.65
C SER A 760 46.74 68.33 32.65
N PHE A 761 45.95 68.05 33.69
CA PHE A 761 45.61 68.99 34.75
C PHE A 761 45.49 68.23 36.08
N THR A 762 46.62 67.96 36.73
CA THR A 762 46.71 67.11 37.93
C THR A 762 46.50 67.86 39.24
N THR A 763 46.88 69.13 39.32
CA THR A 763 46.73 70.01 40.49
C THR A 763 46.25 71.40 40.08
N VAL A 764 45.82 72.23 41.04
CA VAL A 764 45.44 73.65 40.81
C VAL A 764 46.59 74.54 40.30
N ASP A 765 47.79 73.99 40.15
CA ASP A 765 48.99 74.69 39.67
C ASP A 765 49.48 74.13 38.32
N SER A 766 48.63 73.38 37.60
CA SER A 766 48.97 72.68 36.34
C SER A 766 48.16 73.16 35.13
N PHE A 767 47.66 74.40 35.17
CA PHE A 767 46.80 74.99 34.14
C PHE A 767 47.47 75.16 32.77
N ALA A 768 48.79 75.34 32.77
CA ALA A 768 49.68 75.18 31.64
C ALA A 768 50.75 74.10 31.99
N ASN A 769 51.49 73.62 31.00
CA ASN A 769 52.69 72.80 31.21
C ASN A 769 53.69 72.96 30.04
N GLY A 770 54.92 72.46 30.23
CA GLY A 770 55.98 72.56 29.22
C GLY A 770 55.73 71.72 27.95
N ALA A 771 54.87 70.70 28.03
CA ALA A 771 54.43 69.89 26.89
C ALA A 771 53.29 70.55 26.08
N ARG A 772 52.82 71.73 26.50
CA ARG A 772 51.69 72.49 25.91
C ARG A 772 50.34 71.75 25.97
N THR A 773 50.15 70.87 26.96
CA THR A 773 48.91 70.11 27.19
C THR A 773 48.14 70.55 28.44
N GLY A 774 48.43 71.71 29.03
CA GLY A 774 47.61 72.23 30.12
C GLY A 774 46.23 72.69 29.62
N VAL A 775 45.21 72.64 30.48
CA VAL A 775 43.80 72.92 30.10
C VAL A 775 43.63 74.28 29.41
N CYS A 776 44.34 75.32 29.86
CA CYS A 776 44.32 76.62 29.21
C CYS A 776 44.96 76.55 27.82
N GLN A 777 46.13 75.90 27.70
CA GLN A 777 46.91 75.81 26.46
C GLN A 777 46.20 75.08 25.32
N VAL A 778 45.33 74.14 25.66
CA VAL A 778 44.51 73.40 24.72
C VAL A 778 43.33 74.21 24.22
N CYS A 779 42.67 74.97 25.11
CA CYS A 779 41.50 75.76 24.74
C CYS A 779 41.86 77.05 23.98
N HIS A 780 42.98 77.67 24.37
CA HIS A 780 43.53 78.88 23.77
C HIS A 780 43.98 78.67 22.31
N THR A 781 43.03 78.86 21.41
CA THR A 781 43.15 78.67 19.95
C THR A 781 43.04 79.97 19.16
N THR A 782 42.43 81.00 19.75
CA THR A 782 42.26 82.35 19.17
C THR A 782 42.92 83.47 19.99
N THR A 783 43.45 83.14 21.17
CA THR A 783 44.22 84.06 22.02
C THR A 783 45.68 84.13 21.57
N GLN A 784 46.36 85.23 21.90
CA GLN A 784 47.78 85.42 21.54
C GLN A 784 48.75 84.57 22.37
N TYR A 785 48.33 84.10 23.55
CA TYR A 785 49.20 83.56 24.58
C TYR A 785 48.72 82.25 25.16
N PHE A 786 49.69 81.44 25.57
CA PHE A 786 49.52 80.06 26.00
C PHE A 786 48.67 79.30 25.00
N THR A 787 49.12 79.22 23.75
CA THR A 787 48.50 78.33 22.75
C THR A 787 49.29 77.04 22.62
N LYS A 788 48.62 75.97 22.17
CA LYS A 788 49.26 74.73 21.73
C LYS A 788 50.31 74.97 20.63
N ALA A 789 50.07 75.91 19.72
CA ALA A 789 50.89 76.15 18.53
C ALA A 789 52.24 76.83 18.85
N GLY A 790 52.27 77.73 19.84
CA GLY A 790 53.45 78.51 20.18
C GLY A 790 53.12 79.71 21.07
N GLN A 791 54.16 80.33 21.64
CA GLN A 791 54.11 81.75 21.98
C GLN A 791 54.75 82.47 20.77
N PRO A 792 54.10 83.44 20.12
CA PRO A 792 54.76 84.27 19.11
C PRO A 792 55.69 85.30 19.76
N GLU A 793 55.40 85.74 20.98
CA GLU A 793 56.14 86.80 21.69
C GLU A 793 56.38 86.42 23.17
N ALA A 794 57.56 86.78 23.68
CA ALA A 794 58.08 86.37 24.98
C ALA A 794 57.72 87.36 26.10
N THR A 795 56.41 87.57 26.34
CA THR A 795 55.89 88.61 27.24
C THR A 795 54.86 88.11 28.25
N HIS A 796 54.03 87.12 27.91
CA HIS A 796 53.13 86.49 28.87
C HIS A 796 53.93 85.50 29.73
N VAL A 797 53.82 85.63 31.06
CA VAL A 797 54.58 84.86 32.06
C VAL A 797 54.82 83.40 31.66
N ASP A 798 56.08 82.98 31.55
CA ASP A 798 56.46 81.60 31.19
C ASP A 798 56.16 80.57 32.31
N SER A 799 55.61 81.02 33.45
CA SER A 799 55.12 80.14 34.51
C SER A 799 53.97 79.28 34.02
N THR A 800 54.12 77.97 34.11
CA THR A 800 53.07 77.01 33.79
C THR A 800 51.99 76.91 34.88
N ALA A 801 52.18 77.60 36.01
CA ALA A 801 51.39 77.45 37.22
C ALA A 801 50.45 78.64 37.49
N ASN A 802 49.61 78.49 38.52
CA ASN A 802 48.80 79.56 39.14
C ASN A 802 47.77 80.28 38.21
N CYS A 803 47.42 79.76 37.04
CA CYS A 803 46.57 80.53 36.10
C CYS A 803 45.16 80.88 36.63
N LEU A 804 44.64 80.17 37.64
CA LEU A 804 43.40 80.55 38.35
C LEU A 804 43.54 81.75 39.31
N GLU A 805 44.73 82.32 39.47
CA GLU A 805 44.84 83.68 40.03
C GLU A 805 44.21 84.72 39.08
N CYS A 806 44.15 84.43 37.77
CA CYS A 806 43.62 85.33 36.75
C CYS A 806 42.35 84.81 36.05
N HIS A 807 42.30 83.53 35.67
CA HIS A 807 41.20 82.94 34.87
C HIS A 807 40.09 82.32 35.75
N GLN A 808 39.65 83.05 36.77
CA GLN A 808 38.75 82.53 37.82
C GLN A 808 37.35 82.15 37.33
N HIS A 809 36.78 81.15 38.01
CA HIS A 809 35.33 80.97 38.03
C HIS A 809 34.70 82.16 38.78
N ASN A 810 33.85 82.93 38.11
CA ASN A 810 33.23 84.14 38.68
C ASN A 810 31.77 83.87 39.08
N PRO A 811 31.40 83.79 40.38
CA PRO A 811 30.02 83.52 40.80
C PRO A 811 29.00 84.62 40.47
N ALA A 812 29.44 85.86 40.25
CA ALA A 812 28.53 86.99 39.98
C ALA A 812 28.07 87.00 38.52
N THR A 813 28.96 86.67 37.58
CA THR A 813 28.64 86.55 36.13
C THR A 813 28.33 85.11 35.73
N GLY A 814 29.28 84.20 36.01
CA GLY A 814 29.38 82.75 35.72
C GLY A 814 29.88 82.31 34.32
N LEU A 815 31.18 82.44 33.87
CA LEU A 815 31.62 82.34 32.40
C LEU A 815 32.92 81.52 31.83
N ALA A 816 32.97 81.12 30.44
CA ALA A 816 33.88 80.52 29.20
C ALA A 816 33.90 79.10 28.16
N PHE A 817 33.38 78.82 26.82
CA PHE A 817 33.63 77.70 25.62
C PHE A 817 32.56 76.97 24.39
N VAL A 818 32.39 75.61 23.81
CA VAL A 818 31.30 74.45 23.21
C VAL A 818 31.62 72.80 22.74
N PRO A 819 30.74 71.66 22.33
CA PRO A 819 30.80 70.36 21.29
C PRO A 819 30.00 68.79 21.24
N ASN A 820 30.04 67.68 20.27
CA ASN A 820 29.11 66.31 20.02
C ASN A 820 29.35 64.84 19.08
N GLY A 821 28.47 63.69 18.79
CA GLY A 821 28.63 62.21 17.99
C GLY A 821 27.53 60.93 17.52
N GLY A 822 27.72 59.60 16.91
CA GLY A 822 26.74 58.32 16.43
C GLY A 822 27.04 56.78 15.64
N CYS A 823 26.15 55.67 15.20
CA CYS A 823 26.33 54.22 14.37
C CYS A 823 25.27 52.82 14.11
N ASP A 824 25.36 51.61 13.25
CA ASP A 824 24.42 50.23 12.94
C ASP A 824 24.70 48.78 11.93
N ALA A 825 23.97 47.48 11.78
CA ALA A 825 23.90 46.20 10.69
C ALA A 825 23.24 44.55 10.75
N CYS A 826 22.86 43.55 9.70
CA CYS A 826 22.42 41.92 9.67
C CYS A 826 21.95 40.78 8.39
N HIS A 827 21.75 39.29 8.36
CA HIS A 827 20.88 38.09 7.51
C HIS A 827 21.17 36.42 6.95
N GLY A 828 20.27 35.37 6.36
CA GLY A 828 20.43 33.78 5.80
C GLY A 828 19.35 32.58 5.06
N TYR A 829 19.56 31.19 4.52
CA TYR A 829 18.70 29.99 3.72
C TYR A 829 19.26 28.47 3.29
N PRO A 830 18.61 27.30 2.83
CA PRO A 830 17.21 26.75 2.79
C PRO A 830 16.84 25.76 3.96
N PRO A 831 15.57 25.32 4.14
CA PRO A 831 15.12 24.62 5.37
C PRO A 831 15.34 23.08 5.39
N ALA A 832 15.48 22.47 6.59
CA ALA A 832 15.99 21.09 6.74
C ALA A 832 15.35 20.20 7.87
N PRO A 833 15.43 18.85 7.73
CA PRO A 833 14.75 17.85 8.58
C PRO A 833 15.39 17.46 9.91
N ARG A 834 14.58 17.39 11.00
CA ARG A 834 15.06 17.24 12.39
C ARG A 834 15.66 15.86 12.69
N GLN A 835 15.18 14.81 12.02
CA GLN A 835 15.76 13.45 12.01
C GLN A 835 15.57 12.81 10.62
N THR A 836 16.48 11.93 10.20
CA THR A 836 16.49 11.26 8.87
C THR A 836 16.78 9.77 8.98
N ILE A 837 16.39 8.96 7.98
CA ILE A 837 16.57 7.49 8.00
C ILE A 837 18.03 7.03 7.80
N SER A 838 18.90 7.96 7.43
CA SER A 838 20.34 7.78 7.27
C SER A 838 21.02 9.11 7.60
N ALA A 839 22.26 9.06 8.07
CA ALA A 839 22.98 10.27 8.49
C ALA A 839 23.29 11.18 7.28
N VAL A 840 22.97 12.47 7.42
CA VAL A 840 23.29 13.51 6.43
C VAL A 840 23.95 14.68 7.17
N THR A 841 24.93 15.33 6.53
CA THR A 841 25.65 16.48 7.08
C THR A 841 25.36 17.72 6.25
N PHE A 842 25.15 18.87 6.91
CA PHE A 842 24.98 20.19 6.30
C PHE A 842 25.50 21.31 7.23
N GLY A 843 25.36 22.58 6.84
CA GLY A 843 25.89 23.71 7.61
C GLY A 843 27.40 23.94 7.40
N VAL A 844 28.00 23.26 6.40
CA VAL A 844 29.42 23.39 6.04
C VAL A 844 29.51 24.18 4.73
N MET A 845 30.55 24.99 4.56
CA MET A 845 30.74 25.82 3.37
C MET A 845 30.70 24.97 2.09
N GLY A 846 29.81 25.30 1.15
CA GLY A 846 29.58 24.54 -0.10
C GLY A 846 28.69 23.29 0.02
N ASN A 847 28.20 22.95 1.22
CA ASN A 847 27.26 21.83 1.43
C ASN A 847 26.16 22.26 2.42
N TRP A 848 25.14 22.91 1.85
CA TRP A 848 23.95 23.47 2.49
C TRP A 848 24.35 24.40 3.65
N SER A 849 25.26 25.33 3.34
CA SER A 849 26.03 26.12 4.32
C SER A 849 25.20 27.09 5.15
N THR A 850 24.09 27.59 4.60
CA THR A 850 23.13 28.43 5.31
C THR A 850 21.84 27.68 5.67
N ALA A 851 21.78 26.38 5.38
CA ALA A 851 20.63 25.56 5.72
C ALA A 851 20.54 25.33 7.22
N ARG A 852 19.32 25.28 7.75
CA ARG A 852 19.06 25.11 9.18
C ARG A 852 17.97 24.08 9.40
N PHE A 853 18.15 23.24 10.42
CA PHE A 853 17.09 22.40 10.94
C PHE A 853 15.87 23.26 11.28
N GLU A 854 14.71 22.79 10.88
CA GLU A 854 13.42 23.33 11.33
C GLU A 854 12.85 22.44 12.46
N ASP A 855 11.78 22.89 13.11
CA ASP A 855 11.43 22.43 14.47
C ASP A 855 10.21 21.51 14.52
N TYR A 856 9.44 21.47 13.43
CA TYR A 856 8.14 20.84 13.37
C TYR A 856 8.16 19.37 12.92
N SER A 857 7.09 18.62 13.18
CA SER A 857 7.15 17.16 13.33
C SER A 857 6.46 16.40 12.20
N GLY A 858 6.88 16.52 10.93
CA GLY A 858 6.29 15.72 9.84
C GLY A 858 7.21 15.02 8.85
N GLY A 859 7.84 15.72 7.90
CA GLY A 859 8.32 15.01 6.73
C GLY A 859 8.98 15.89 5.70
N GLY A 860 10.00 15.33 5.04
CA GLY A 860 10.99 16.01 4.20
C GLY A 860 12.45 15.59 4.35
N GLY A 861 12.70 14.30 4.52
CA GLY A 861 14.01 13.76 4.16
C GLY A 861 14.37 14.02 2.69
N ALA A 862 13.36 14.22 1.82
CA ALA A 862 13.50 14.45 0.38
C ALA A 862 14.45 15.62 0.03
N HIS A 863 14.26 16.81 0.61
CA HIS A 863 15.09 17.99 0.27
C HIS A 863 16.59 17.83 0.59
N LEU A 864 16.98 16.94 1.51
CA LEU A 864 18.40 16.66 1.80
C LEU A 864 18.99 15.47 1.01
N VAL A 865 18.22 14.85 0.12
CA VAL A 865 18.76 13.91 -0.85
C VAL A 865 19.28 14.72 -2.05
N ALA A 866 20.59 14.65 -2.31
CA ALA A 866 21.27 15.49 -3.31
C ALA A 866 20.80 15.32 -4.78
N ALA A 867 19.94 14.34 -5.06
CA ALA A 867 19.24 14.17 -6.33
C ALA A 867 17.92 14.99 -6.44
N HIS A 868 17.52 15.69 -5.37
CA HIS A 868 16.29 16.51 -5.31
C HIS A 868 16.59 18.01 -5.15
N ILE A 869 17.62 18.41 -4.37
CA ILE A 869 18.05 19.81 -4.21
C ILE A 869 19.58 19.91 -4.32
N LYS A 870 20.10 20.97 -4.97
CA LYS A 870 21.54 21.21 -5.11
C LYS A 870 22.21 21.53 -3.78
N LYS A 871 23.48 21.12 -3.62
CA LYS A 871 24.24 21.23 -2.37
C LYS A 871 24.73 22.62 -1.99
N ASP A 872 24.78 23.60 -2.90
CA ASP A 872 25.43 24.90 -2.65
C ASP A 872 24.46 26.09 -2.54
N ALA A 873 23.16 25.82 -2.42
CA ALA A 873 22.09 26.81 -2.53
C ALA A 873 22.18 27.98 -1.51
N LYS A 874 21.85 29.20 -1.94
CA LYS A 874 22.07 30.46 -1.20
C LYS A 874 20.81 31.35 -1.07
N PRO A 875 20.64 32.14 0.00
CA PRO A 875 19.43 32.94 0.25
C PRO A 875 19.05 33.93 -0.86
N SER A 876 20.03 34.40 -1.62
CA SER A 876 19.84 35.27 -2.77
C SER A 876 19.20 34.58 -4.00
N GLU A 877 19.03 33.25 -3.99
CA GLU A 877 18.49 32.46 -5.11
C GLU A 877 16.95 32.30 -5.09
N GLY A 878 16.27 32.82 -4.06
CA GLY A 878 14.81 32.85 -3.98
C GLY A 878 14.17 31.44 -3.97
N TRP A 879 13.21 31.20 -4.86
CA TRP A 879 12.44 29.94 -4.91
C TRP A 879 12.86 28.98 -6.05
N ALA A 880 13.85 29.34 -6.86
CA ALA A 880 14.19 28.63 -8.10
C ALA A 880 14.56 27.15 -7.90
N ASN A 881 15.17 26.81 -6.77
CA ASN A 881 15.63 25.45 -6.47
C ASN A 881 14.49 24.43 -6.21
N CYS A 882 13.24 24.85 -5.98
CA CYS A 882 12.17 23.97 -5.48
C CYS A 882 11.11 23.59 -6.54
N LEU A 883 10.96 24.37 -7.60
CA LEU A 883 9.85 24.27 -8.57
C LEU A 883 9.78 22.98 -9.43
N PRO A 884 10.87 22.25 -9.76
CA PRO A 884 10.77 21.09 -10.68
C PRO A 884 9.86 19.94 -10.22
N CYS A 885 9.65 19.80 -8.90
CA CYS A 885 8.73 18.82 -8.31
C CYS A 885 7.46 19.46 -7.73
N HIS A 886 7.31 20.80 -7.82
CA HIS A 886 6.33 21.55 -7.03
C HIS A 886 5.75 22.73 -7.82
N ASN A 887 4.47 22.64 -8.12
CA ASN A 887 3.65 23.65 -8.77
C ASN A 887 3.47 24.90 -7.86
N GLY A 888 3.76 26.09 -8.39
CA GLY A 888 3.23 27.37 -7.90
C GLY A 888 4.06 28.19 -6.88
N GLY A 889 5.31 27.82 -6.59
CA GLY A 889 6.27 28.69 -5.92
C GLY A 889 5.87 29.21 -4.53
N ASN A 890 6.17 30.48 -4.21
CA ASN A 890 5.86 31.11 -2.91
C ASN A 890 4.36 31.19 -2.60
N GLU A 891 3.54 31.24 -3.65
CA GLU A 891 2.09 31.46 -3.56
C GLU A 891 1.36 30.13 -3.36
N ALA A 892 1.83 29.05 -4.00
CA ALA A 892 1.38 27.70 -3.67
C ALA A 892 2.01 27.14 -2.39
N HIS A 893 3.17 27.66 -1.94
CA HIS A 893 3.65 27.57 -0.53
C HIS A 893 2.76 28.42 0.40
N ALA A 894 1.43 28.19 0.31
CA ALA A 894 0.43 28.77 1.18
C ALA A 894 0.63 28.23 2.59
N ARG A 895 1.53 28.91 3.27
CA ARG A 895 1.78 28.84 4.70
C ARG A 895 1.40 30.21 5.24
N ALA A 896 1.19 30.26 6.53
CA ALA A 896 1.49 31.43 7.32
C ALA A 896 2.05 30.88 8.62
N LEU A 897 2.01 31.67 9.67
CA LEU A 897 2.96 31.49 10.75
C LEU A 897 2.31 31.68 12.12
N PRO A 898 3.00 31.18 13.15
CA PRO A 898 4.76 29.97 12.82
C PRO A 898 4.34 28.69 12.05
N ILE A 899 5.23 27.92 11.44
CA ILE A 899 4.80 26.65 10.80
C ILE A 899 4.49 25.59 11.84
N ARG A 900 5.25 25.58 12.95
CA ARG A 900 5.18 24.59 14.02
C ARG A 900 3.77 24.30 14.48
N ASN A 901 2.96 25.33 14.62
CA ASN A 901 1.60 25.18 15.08
C ASN A 901 0.64 25.04 13.87
N HIS A 902 0.43 26.07 13.04
CA HIS A 902 -0.59 26.07 11.97
C HIS A 902 -0.15 25.25 10.74
N VAL A 903 -0.35 23.93 10.79
CA VAL A 903 0.39 22.98 9.93
C VAL A 903 -0.34 22.48 8.67
N ASP A 904 -1.54 21.85 8.68
CA ASP A 904 -2.28 21.44 7.44
C ASP A 904 -2.86 22.47 6.53
N SER A 905 -2.36 23.61 6.84
CA SER A 905 -2.11 24.71 5.99
C SER A 905 -1.13 24.47 4.84
N VAL A 906 0.05 23.86 5.06
CA VAL A 906 1.22 24.06 4.17
C VAL A 906 1.20 23.23 2.89
N THR A 907 0.30 23.62 1.98
CA THR A 907 0.17 23.13 0.60
C THR A 907 1.42 23.44 -0.23
N VAL A 908 1.74 22.58 -1.24
CA VAL A 908 2.76 22.74 -2.32
C VAL A 908 2.62 21.65 -3.44
N GLN A 909 1.52 21.60 -4.21
CA GLN A 909 1.17 20.56 -5.22
C GLN A 909 2.32 20.02 -6.14
N ILE A 910 2.35 18.73 -6.58
CA ILE A 910 3.12 18.33 -7.81
C ILE A 910 2.24 18.61 -9.01
N ASP A 911 2.94 18.92 -10.08
CA ASP A 911 2.61 18.49 -11.42
C ASP A 911 2.25 16.96 -11.55
N PRO A 912 1.05 16.61 -12.02
CA PRO A 912 0.68 15.21 -12.29
C PRO A 912 1.49 14.51 -13.40
N GLN A 913 2.25 15.24 -14.23
CA GLN A 913 2.88 14.70 -15.45
C GLN A 913 3.84 13.52 -15.25
N TYR A 914 4.30 13.28 -14.02
CA TYR A 914 5.28 12.24 -13.70
C TYR A 914 4.68 10.90 -13.25
N ARG A 915 3.35 10.73 -13.29
CA ARG A 915 2.64 9.49 -12.90
C ARG A 915 2.44 8.53 -14.08
N PHE A 916 2.37 7.23 -13.80
CA PHE A 916 2.29 6.20 -14.85
C PHE A 916 0.88 5.79 -15.31
N SER A 917 -0.18 5.99 -14.50
CA SER A 917 -1.59 5.76 -14.91
C SER A 917 -2.57 6.19 -13.81
N ASP A 918 -3.89 5.92 -13.96
CA ASP A 918 -4.95 6.65 -13.24
C ASP A 918 -5.99 5.87 -12.38
N ASP A 919 -5.87 4.56 -12.16
CA ASP A 919 -6.76 3.78 -11.27
C ASP A 919 -6.12 3.04 -10.05
N PRO A 920 -6.87 2.73 -8.98
CA PRO A 920 -6.28 2.55 -7.65
C PRO A 920 -6.25 1.09 -7.14
N PHE A 921 -5.14 0.76 -6.48
CA PHE A 921 -4.75 -0.59 -6.05
C PHE A 921 -4.76 -0.79 -4.51
N LEU A 922 -4.51 -2.04 -4.09
CA LEU A 922 -4.86 -2.53 -2.74
C LEU A 922 -3.65 -2.77 -1.82
N GLY A 923 -2.97 -1.73 -1.33
CA GLY A 923 -1.78 -1.95 -0.49
C GLY A 923 -1.05 -0.72 0.09
N TYR A 924 -1.71 0.43 0.22
CA TYR A 924 -1.04 1.72 0.43
C TYR A 924 -1.87 2.72 1.21
N THR A 925 -1.18 3.69 1.78
CA THR A 925 -1.75 4.79 2.57
C THR A 925 -0.88 5.99 2.25
N SER A 926 -1.46 7.18 2.15
CA SER A 926 -0.70 8.40 1.89
C SER A 926 0.34 8.61 2.97
N ALA A 927 1.33 9.40 2.62
CA ALA A 927 1.89 10.36 3.55
C ALA A 927 0.81 11.34 4.10
N GLN A 928 -0.27 10.87 4.74
CA GLN A 928 -1.22 11.76 5.43
C GLN A 928 -0.47 12.49 6.53
N LEU A 929 -1.13 13.40 7.20
CA LEU A 929 -0.57 14.02 8.37
C LEU A 929 -1.74 14.65 9.10
N VAL A 930 -1.61 14.79 10.40
CA VAL A 930 -2.75 15.16 11.23
C VAL A 930 -2.31 15.69 12.59
N ASN A 931 -2.99 16.73 13.04
CA ASN A 931 -2.50 17.58 14.11
C ASN A 931 -2.59 16.85 15.46
N GLY A 932 -1.50 16.28 15.97
CA GLY A 932 -1.44 15.89 17.38
C GLY A 932 -1.96 14.51 17.72
N GLY A 933 -2.47 13.79 16.72
CA GLY A 933 -1.95 12.46 16.44
C GLY A 933 -0.65 12.58 15.67
N VAL A 934 -0.02 11.47 15.30
CA VAL A 934 1.28 11.55 14.60
C VAL A 934 1.12 12.10 13.16
N ASN A 935 2.22 12.36 12.45
CA ASN A 935 2.37 12.79 11.04
C ASN A 935 3.12 11.86 10.00
N LYS A 936 2.43 11.30 8.96
CA LYS A 936 2.81 10.22 7.98
C LYS A 936 3.71 10.76 6.86
N SER A 937 4.98 10.33 6.71
CA SER A 937 5.69 10.43 5.41
C SER A 937 5.57 9.15 4.63
N GLY A 938 5.22 9.24 3.36
CA GLY A 938 5.07 8.13 2.43
C GLY A 938 6.38 7.64 1.83
N SER A 939 6.27 6.66 0.92
CA SER A 939 7.41 5.97 0.30
C SER A 939 7.08 5.62 -1.14
N CYS A 940 7.59 6.40 -2.09
CA CYS A 940 6.99 6.62 -3.40
C CYS A 940 7.11 5.43 -4.40
N PHE A 941 6.22 5.40 -5.39
CA PHE A 941 6.04 4.34 -6.40
C PHE A 941 5.13 4.87 -7.51
N ASN A 942 5.20 4.24 -8.69
CA ASN A 942 4.35 4.53 -9.85
C ASN A 942 4.49 5.95 -10.43
N VAL A 943 5.64 6.58 -10.16
CA VAL A 943 6.15 7.76 -10.86
C VAL A 943 7.36 7.40 -11.72
N SER A 944 7.64 8.19 -12.76
CA SER A 944 8.67 7.92 -13.79
C SER A 944 10.07 7.62 -13.24
N CYS A 945 10.39 8.06 -12.03
CA CYS A 945 11.68 7.84 -11.38
C CYS A 945 11.76 6.56 -10.51
N HIS A 946 10.63 5.92 -10.15
CA HIS A 946 10.57 4.89 -9.09
C HIS A 946 9.72 3.66 -9.46
N PHE A 947 10.33 2.75 -10.23
CA PHE A 947 9.73 1.48 -10.71
C PHE A 947 9.53 0.39 -9.63
N LYS A 948 9.88 0.65 -8.36
CA LYS A 948 9.60 -0.21 -7.19
C LYS A 948 9.36 0.68 -5.97
N LYS A 949 8.50 0.24 -5.04
CA LYS A 949 8.13 0.95 -3.80
C LYS A 949 9.38 1.30 -2.98
N THR A 950 9.61 2.58 -2.67
CA THR A 950 10.79 2.98 -1.90
C THR A 950 10.73 2.53 -0.44
N LYS A 951 11.84 2.68 0.28
CA LYS A 951 11.84 2.67 1.74
C LYS A 951 11.16 3.94 2.32
N PRO A 952 10.86 3.93 3.63
CA PRO A 952 10.57 5.14 4.40
C PRO A 952 11.71 6.18 4.37
N TRP A 953 11.40 7.43 4.71
CA TRP A 953 12.34 8.56 4.60
C TRP A 953 12.86 9.14 5.93
N SER A 954 12.26 8.78 7.08
CA SER A 954 12.87 8.94 8.41
C SER A 954 12.28 7.95 9.44
N ILE A 955 12.68 8.08 10.71
CA ILE A 955 12.57 7.09 11.80
C ILE A 955 11.83 7.57 13.06
N GLU A 956 11.17 8.73 13.04
CA GLU A 956 10.21 9.02 14.12
C GLU A 956 9.04 7.99 14.03
N ARG A 957 8.24 7.81 15.10
CA ARG A 957 7.40 6.62 15.30
C ARG A 957 5.91 6.90 15.43
#